data_AF-A0A0G2B984-F1
#
_entry.id   AF-A0A0G2B984-F1
#
_cell.length_a   1.000
_cell.length_b   1.000
_cell.length_c   1.000
_cell.angle_alpha   90.00
_cell.angle_beta   90.00
_cell.angle_gamma   90.00
#
_symmetry.space_group_name_H-M   'P 1'
#
loop_
_entity.id
_entity.type
_entity.pdbx_description
1 polymer ?
#
loop_
_entity_poly.entity_id
_entity_poly.type
_entity_poly.pdbx_seq_one_letter_code
_entity_poly.pdbx_strand_id
1 'polypeptide(L)'
;MPTKTLLSVFLVFLSLTPSALLAASFNPNFIISDEELQDWQSLGRAEINQFLRAKGSFLSDYITEDTEGNRRRAGEIIYRAARQYAISPKYLLVKLQKEQSLVSDPDPTQRQIDWATGYGVCDSCDTNDPALQKYKGFAHQVDSAAGIMRWYYDNVKKENWIKRPNTEYKIDNTPVVPANFATAFLYTYTPHLHGNQNFWKLWSSWFNQSYPNGTLIKGLETPMVYLVEDGKKRPIASMSVLASRYNPNLIVAVPADHLARYPEGRAINFPNYSVLRAGDTYYLLDDDTLRPFAAAGLVKDFGYHPDEIVIIGTEEVAAYPLGKPVTTDSQYPAGRLIKLAQTGAMYFIKDGIYYPLTDPAIAEVRFPKQKPEPGTAQDLSGLTHGGLMTFPDGTLMGVKLTGKIFAIEAGKRRHITSEEVFTALGYKWNNVVWVSELTADIHLPGEPVYLNKNPEASATPPAAPQSQLPVPDIAKPAAATETPAGSNLLYYTAPASGPAVFPETGKMIATAPSAATSEGPGFQTPIDAFLVASYQNGATAILAGKNIDVPRPLASFTKVMTAERLFAEGINLHEASTFVPEKHTAPYQHLFRITAGEQVKNSDLLYSLLVSSLNTPARMLAQAVSPDESAFVKRMNETARGWGLSKTYFTDTSGYDLGNQSTAREYLTVFVKAFANPEIRRFLATKQYEYEEVTDLDGKPRHSDDNSNRLVLQNNLPYTILASKTGYLYESGYGLAMVIERRTDGRQFIIITLGNPDYASRYSEPEKLANWAAATF
;
A
#
# COMPACT_ATOMS: atom_id res chain seq x y z
N MET A 1 0.09 69.79 35.01
CA MET A 1 1.15 69.14 34.21
C MET A 1 0.92 67.64 34.27
N PRO A 2 0.52 66.97 33.18
CA PRO A 2 0.24 65.54 33.23
C PRO A 2 1.54 64.74 33.14
N THR A 3 1.59 63.73 33.98
CA THR A 3 2.57 62.66 34.13
C THR A 3 2.76 61.86 32.84
N LYS A 4 4.01 61.67 32.41
CA LYS A 4 4.39 60.75 31.34
C LYS A 4 4.45 59.32 31.88
N THR A 5 3.55 58.48 31.43
CA THR A 5 3.53 57.03 31.67
C THR A 5 4.53 56.35 30.72
N LEU A 6 5.57 55.70 31.26
CA LEU A 6 6.41 54.77 30.50
C LEU A 6 5.65 53.45 30.35
N LEU A 7 5.28 53.08 29.12
CA LEU A 7 4.78 51.76 28.77
C LEU A 7 5.98 50.92 28.31
N SER A 8 6.38 49.94 29.12
CA SER A 8 7.39 48.94 28.74
C SER A 8 6.73 47.88 27.86
N VAL A 9 7.18 47.77 26.60
CA VAL A 9 6.69 46.81 25.62
C VAL A 9 7.24 45.42 25.94
N PHE A 10 6.34 44.50 26.28
CA PHE A 10 6.64 43.07 26.40
C PHE A 10 6.73 42.48 24.98
N LEU A 11 7.92 42.02 24.58
CA LEU A 11 8.12 41.28 23.33
C LEU A 11 7.57 39.85 23.54
N VAL A 12 6.42 39.55 22.95
CA VAL A 12 5.92 38.18 22.84
C VAL A 12 6.59 37.52 21.65
N PHE A 13 7.45 36.53 21.92
CA PHE A 13 7.94 35.60 20.90
C PHE A 13 6.74 34.78 20.39
N LEU A 14 6.28 35.06 19.17
CA LEU A 14 5.39 34.16 18.45
C LEU A 14 6.21 32.94 18.03
N SER A 15 6.03 31.82 18.73
CA SER A 15 6.43 30.51 18.25
C SER A 15 5.64 30.20 16.98
N LEU A 16 6.32 30.15 15.84
CA LEU A 16 5.79 29.62 14.58
C LEU A 16 5.40 28.15 14.81
N THR A 17 4.10 27.90 14.96
CA THR A 17 3.56 26.55 14.89
C THR A 17 3.74 26.02 13.47
N PRO A 18 4.10 24.73 13.28
CA PRO A 18 4.13 24.14 11.96
C PRO A 18 2.73 24.24 11.33
N SER A 19 2.65 24.80 10.13
CA SER A 19 1.43 24.85 9.34
C SER A 19 0.86 23.45 9.20
N ALA A 20 -0.27 23.19 9.85
CA ALA A 20 -1.05 21.99 9.61
C ALA A 20 -1.53 22.00 8.15
N LEU A 21 -1.37 20.87 7.44
CA LEU A 21 -2.08 20.62 6.19
C LEU A 21 -3.56 20.97 6.40
N LEU A 22 -4.09 21.93 5.65
CA LEU A 22 -5.53 22.22 5.65
C LEU A 22 -6.24 21.03 4.98
N ALA A 23 -6.83 20.17 5.80
CA ALA A 23 -7.79 19.17 5.33
C ALA A 23 -8.93 19.85 4.57
N ALA A 24 -9.49 19.17 3.56
CA ALA A 24 -10.71 19.61 2.87
C ALA A 24 -11.79 20.04 3.89
N SER A 25 -12.61 21.04 3.57
CA SER A 25 -13.69 21.50 4.45
C SER A 25 -14.99 20.71 4.20
N PHE A 26 -15.81 20.52 5.23
CA PHE A 26 -17.10 19.82 5.12
C PHE A 26 -18.08 20.59 4.23
N ASN A 27 -18.58 19.95 3.16
CA ASN A 27 -19.63 20.49 2.32
C ASN A 27 -20.98 19.84 2.66
N PRO A 28 -21.95 20.58 3.24
CA PRO A 28 -23.23 20.00 3.64
C PRO A 28 -24.13 19.62 2.45
N ASN A 29 -23.88 20.16 1.26
CA ASN A 29 -24.63 19.87 0.03
C ASN A 29 -24.09 18.64 -0.73
N PHE A 30 -22.89 18.15 -0.38
CA PHE A 30 -22.26 16.99 -1.01
C PHE A 30 -21.47 16.20 0.04
N ILE A 31 -22.06 15.13 0.56
CA ILE A 31 -21.44 14.29 1.61
C ILE A 31 -20.70 13.09 1.01
N ILE A 32 -21.36 12.39 0.08
CA ILE A 32 -20.89 11.19 -0.61
C ILE A 32 -21.62 11.10 -1.96
N SER A 33 -21.03 10.46 -2.97
CA SER A 33 -21.68 10.24 -4.25
C SER A 33 -22.64 9.03 -4.26
N ASP A 34 -23.54 8.98 -5.25
CA ASP A 34 -24.42 7.83 -5.47
C ASP A 34 -23.66 6.56 -5.84
N GLU A 35 -22.59 6.72 -6.60
CA GLU A 35 -21.67 5.66 -7.00
C GLU A 35 -20.93 5.13 -5.78
N GLU A 36 -20.38 6.00 -4.94
CA GLU A 36 -19.67 5.60 -3.72
C GLU A 36 -20.56 4.87 -2.71
N LEU A 37 -21.82 5.28 -2.57
CA LEU A 37 -22.78 4.65 -1.67
C LEU A 37 -23.28 3.31 -2.20
N GLN A 38 -23.44 3.15 -3.52
CA GLN A 38 -23.91 1.91 -4.15
C GLN A 38 -22.79 0.95 -4.57
N ASP A 39 -21.53 1.35 -4.43
CA ASP A 39 -20.37 0.51 -4.75
C ASP A 39 -20.18 -0.60 -3.70
N TRP A 40 -21.01 -1.63 -3.81
CA TRP A 40 -20.97 -2.84 -2.99
C TRP A 40 -19.72 -3.69 -3.23
N GLN A 41 -18.97 -3.43 -4.31
CA GLN A 41 -17.69 -4.06 -4.61
C GLN A 41 -16.52 -3.30 -3.97
N SER A 42 -16.75 -2.14 -3.36
CA SER A 42 -15.70 -1.26 -2.84
C SER A 42 -14.75 -1.87 -1.82
N LEU A 43 -15.16 -2.95 -1.15
CA LEU A 43 -14.31 -3.81 -0.33
C LEU A 43 -14.79 -5.27 -0.43
N GLY A 44 -13.88 -6.17 -0.75
CA GLY A 44 -14.01 -7.60 -0.58
C GLY A 44 -13.94 -8.00 0.89
N ARG A 45 -14.30 -9.26 1.17
CA ARG A 45 -14.30 -9.83 2.52
C ARG A 45 -12.97 -9.68 3.26
N ALA A 46 -11.86 -9.96 2.57
CA ALA A 46 -10.52 -9.85 3.16
C ALA A 46 -10.21 -8.40 3.53
N GLU A 47 -10.52 -7.46 2.64
CA GLU A 47 -10.28 -6.03 2.84
C GLU A 47 -11.13 -5.45 3.99
N ILE A 48 -12.39 -5.89 4.15
CA ILE A 48 -13.22 -5.50 5.32
C ILE A 48 -12.59 -5.97 6.62
N ASN A 49 -12.17 -7.24 6.69
CA ASN A 49 -11.53 -7.77 7.89
C ASN A 49 -10.20 -7.07 8.15
N GLN A 50 -9.39 -6.82 7.13
CA GLN A 50 -8.12 -6.09 7.25
C GLN A 50 -8.35 -4.67 7.75
N PHE A 51 -9.39 -3.98 7.26
CA PHE A 51 -9.75 -2.65 7.71
C PHE A 51 -10.13 -2.64 9.20
N LEU A 52 -10.95 -3.59 9.65
CA LEU A 52 -11.33 -3.74 11.06
C LEU A 52 -10.10 -4.06 11.94
N ARG A 53 -9.22 -4.96 11.48
CA ARG A 53 -7.96 -5.29 12.17
C ARG A 53 -7.06 -4.06 12.31
N ALA A 54 -6.87 -3.30 11.23
CA ALA A 54 -6.03 -2.11 11.22
C ALA A 54 -6.53 -1.01 12.16
N LYS A 55 -7.84 -1.01 12.48
CA LYS A 55 -8.45 -0.08 13.43
C LYS A 55 -8.48 -0.60 14.87
N GLY A 56 -7.95 -1.80 15.13
CA GLY A 56 -8.00 -2.43 16.45
C GLY A 56 -9.41 -2.83 16.88
N SER A 57 -10.31 -3.05 15.91
CA SER A 57 -11.71 -3.37 16.17
C SER A 57 -11.89 -4.76 16.77
N PHE A 58 -12.73 -4.88 17.79
CA PHE A 58 -13.29 -6.18 18.22
C PHE A 58 -13.95 -6.95 17.06
N LEU A 59 -14.53 -6.25 16.09
CA LEU A 59 -15.22 -6.87 14.97
C LEU A 59 -14.31 -7.65 14.02
N SER A 60 -12.98 -7.45 14.05
CA SER A 60 -12.05 -8.21 13.18
C SER A 60 -12.13 -9.72 13.40
N ASP A 61 -12.38 -10.11 14.64
CA ASP A 61 -12.42 -11.50 15.08
C ASP A 61 -13.77 -11.93 15.66
N TYR A 62 -14.71 -10.97 15.78
CA TYR A 62 -16.07 -11.26 16.21
C TYR A 62 -16.78 -12.20 15.25
N ILE A 63 -17.30 -13.30 15.79
CA ILE A 63 -18.11 -14.30 15.08
C ILE A 63 -19.48 -14.36 15.73
N THR A 64 -20.52 -14.06 14.95
CA THR A 64 -21.92 -14.07 15.36
C THR A 64 -22.75 -14.78 14.30
N GLU A 65 -23.99 -15.12 14.65
CA GLU A 65 -24.98 -15.55 13.67
C GLU A 65 -25.32 -14.39 12.73
N ASP A 66 -25.43 -14.69 11.44
CA ASP A 66 -25.97 -13.80 10.42
C ASP A 66 -27.51 -13.82 10.41
N THR A 67 -28.14 -13.09 9.49
CA THR A 67 -29.61 -13.05 9.36
C THR A 67 -30.21 -14.38 8.86
N GLU A 68 -29.37 -15.31 8.41
CA GLU A 68 -29.71 -16.67 8.01
C GLU A 68 -29.40 -17.70 9.12
N GLY A 69 -28.91 -17.25 10.29
CA GLY A 69 -28.53 -18.12 11.42
C GLY A 69 -27.16 -18.81 11.28
N ASN A 70 -26.38 -18.50 10.25
CA ASN A 70 -25.05 -19.06 10.05
C ASN A 70 -24.01 -18.29 10.89
N ARG A 71 -23.14 -19.00 11.62
CA ARG A 71 -22.00 -18.36 12.29
C ARG A 71 -20.99 -17.85 11.27
N ARG A 72 -20.84 -16.53 11.22
CA ARG A 72 -19.94 -15.83 10.30
C ARG A 72 -19.14 -14.78 11.05
N ARG A 73 -17.96 -14.46 10.52
CA ARG A 73 -17.19 -13.30 10.98
C ARG A 73 -17.96 -12.02 10.67
N ALA A 74 -17.84 -11.01 11.51
CA ALA A 74 -18.49 -9.71 11.30
C ALA A 74 -18.16 -9.11 9.93
N GLY A 75 -16.92 -9.23 9.44
CA GLY A 75 -16.56 -8.77 8.11
C GLY A 75 -17.22 -9.55 6.95
N GLU A 76 -17.50 -10.84 7.12
CA GLU A 76 -18.30 -11.60 6.16
C GLU A 76 -19.77 -11.16 6.20
N ILE A 77 -20.32 -10.83 7.37
CA ILE A 77 -21.69 -10.31 7.51
C ILE A 77 -21.82 -8.95 6.82
N ILE A 78 -20.87 -8.04 7.04
CA ILE A 78 -20.79 -6.73 6.35
C ILE A 78 -20.72 -6.94 4.84
N TYR A 79 -19.84 -7.83 4.38
CA TYR A 79 -19.66 -8.16 2.97
C TYR A 79 -20.95 -8.70 2.32
N ARG A 80 -21.64 -9.64 2.98
CA ARG A 80 -22.89 -10.23 2.46
C ARG A 80 -24.01 -9.20 2.40
N ALA A 81 -24.22 -8.42 3.46
CA ALA A 81 -25.22 -7.37 3.47
C ALA A 81 -24.98 -6.32 2.38
N ALA A 82 -23.72 -5.89 2.21
CA ALA A 82 -23.32 -4.99 1.13
C ALA A 82 -23.73 -5.53 -0.25
N ARG A 83 -23.42 -6.79 -0.53
CA ARG A 83 -23.77 -7.45 -1.80
C ARG A 83 -25.27 -7.61 -1.99
N GLN A 84 -25.96 -8.10 -0.98
CA GLN A 84 -27.40 -8.37 -1.01
C GLN A 84 -28.21 -7.12 -1.34
N TYR A 85 -27.81 -5.98 -0.78
CA TYR A 85 -28.51 -4.72 -0.98
C TYR A 85 -27.83 -3.80 -1.99
N ALA A 86 -26.76 -4.23 -2.65
CA ALA A 86 -25.96 -3.40 -3.52
C ALA A 86 -25.59 -2.04 -2.87
N ILE A 87 -25.14 -2.07 -1.61
CA ILE A 87 -24.68 -0.91 -0.84
C ILE A 87 -23.22 -1.10 -0.45
N SER A 88 -22.49 0.00 -0.37
CA SER A 88 -21.07 0.02 -0.06
C SER A 88 -20.72 -0.54 1.33
N PRO A 89 -19.81 -1.53 1.43
CA PRO A 89 -19.28 -1.97 2.73
C PRO A 89 -18.54 -0.84 3.46
N LYS A 90 -17.94 0.12 2.76
CA LYS A 90 -17.32 1.31 3.36
C LYS A 90 -18.36 2.15 4.13
N TYR A 91 -19.57 2.29 3.58
CA TYR A 91 -20.67 3.00 4.25
C TYR A 91 -21.06 2.29 5.55
N LEU A 92 -21.17 0.96 5.52
CA LEU A 92 -21.49 0.16 6.71
C LEU A 92 -20.42 0.30 7.79
N LEU A 93 -19.13 0.33 7.41
CA LEU A 93 -18.03 0.57 8.34
C LEU A 93 -18.10 1.97 8.97
N VAL A 94 -18.35 3.03 8.18
CA VAL A 94 -18.55 4.37 8.75
C VAL A 94 -19.75 4.40 9.70
N LYS A 95 -20.85 3.72 9.36
CA LYS A 95 -22.03 3.63 10.22
C LYS A 95 -21.72 2.94 11.54
N LEU A 96 -21.09 1.77 11.52
CA LEU A 96 -20.70 1.03 12.73
C LEU A 96 -19.84 1.89 13.68
N GLN A 97 -18.95 2.70 13.13
CA GLN A 97 -18.16 3.65 13.91
C GLN A 97 -18.97 4.84 14.43
N LYS A 98 -19.69 5.51 13.54
CA LYS A 98 -20.41 6.73 13.89
C LYS A 98 -21.43 6.46 14.99
N GLU A 99 -22.08 5.31 14.95
CA GLU A 99 -23.23 5.00 15.79
C GLU A 99 -22.83 4.34 17.11
N GLN A 100 -21.85 3.42 17.10
CA GLN A 100 -21.47 2.65 18.30
C GLN A 100 -19.95 2.53 18.50
N SER A 101 -19.14 3.28 17.75
CA SER A 101 -17.67 3.24 17.76
C SER A 101 -17.03 1.88 17.47
N LEU A 102 -17.81 0.92 16.96
CA LEU A 102 -17.41 -0.49 16.89
C LEU A 102 -16.20 -0.78 16.00
N VAL A 103 -15.89 0.10 15.04
CA VAL A 103 -14.75 -0.09 14.15
C VAL A 103 -13.41 0.22 14.84
N SER A 104 -13.39 0.98 15.92
CA SER A 104 -12.15 1.29 16.67
C SER A 104 -12.21 0.87 18.13
N ASP A 105 -13.32 0.27 18.55
CA ASP A 105 -13.51 -0.23 19.91
C ASP A 105 -13.00 -1.68 20.02
N PRO A 106 -11.95 -1.95 20.82
CA PRO A 106 -11.44 -3.29 21.05
C PRO A 106 -12.30 -4.09 22.05
N ASP A 107 -13.16 -3.45 22.85
CA ASP A 107 -13.97 -4.11 23.89
C ASP A 107 -15.39 -3.50 23.97
N PRO A 108 -16.22 -3.67 22.92
CA PRO A 108 -17.55 -3.09 22.88
C PRO A 108 -18.51 -3.83 23.79
N THR A 109 -19.37 -3.07 24.46
CA THR A 109 -20.47 -3.63 25.25
C THR A 109 -21.44 -4.42 24.36
N GLN A 110 -22.13 -5.40 24.95
CA GLN A 110 -23.17 -6.14 24.22
C GLN A 110 -24.25 -5.22 23.66
N ARG A 111 -24.55 -4.11 24.34
CA ARG A 111 -25.50 -3.09 23.84
C ARG A 111 -25.02 -2.44 22.54
N GLN A 112 -23.73 -2.12 22.44
CA GLN A 112 -23.15 -1.58 21.20
C GLN A 112 -23.29 -2.59 20.06
N ILE A 113 -23.04 -3.88 20.33
CA ILE A 113 -23.18 -4.96 19.33
C ILE A 113 -24.66 -5.16 18.92
N ASP A 114 -25.56 -5.15 19.90
CA ASP A 114 -27.00 -5.35 19.70
C ASP A 114 -27.64 -4.22 18.86
N TRP A 115 -27.08 -3.02 18.92
CA TRP A 115 -27.58 -1.83 18.23
C TRP A 115 -26.49 -1.16 17.36
N ALA A 116 -25.67 -2.01 16.73
CA ALA A 116 -24.44 -1.66 16.03
C ALA A 116 -24.52 -0.49 15.04
N THR A 117 -25.65 -0.28 14.39
CA THR A 117 -25.86 0.81 13.41
C THR A 117 -26.92 1.82 13.85
N GLY A 118 -27.45 1.67 15.07
CA GLY A 118 -28.55 2.45 15.62
C GLY A 118 -29.89 2.24 14.90
N TYR A 119 -29.99 1.24 14.02
CA TYR A 119 -31.18 1.06 13.20
C TYR A 119 -32.40 0.72 14.04
N GLY A 120 -33.47 1.50 13.86
CA GLY A 120 -34.73 1.35 14.59
C GLY A 120 -34.76 1.99 15.98
N VAL A 121 -33.64 2.54 16.47
CA VAL A 121 -33.56 3.16 17.80
C VAL A 121 -33.53 4.68 17.65
N CYS A 122 -34.56 5.35 18.15
CA CYS A 122 -34.60 6.80 18.31
C CYS A 122 -34.03 7.22 19.68
N ASP A 123 -33.67 8.49 19.85
CA ASP A 123 -33.07 9.02 21.09
C ASP A 123 -33.90 8.77 22.36
N SER A 124 -35.22 8.63 22.22
CA SER A 124 -36.17 8.36 23.31
C SER A 124 -36.74 6.93 23.32
N CYS A 125 -36.26 6.05 22.43
CA CYS A 125 -36.81 4.71 22.27
C CYS A 125 -36.33 3.75 23.37
N ASP A 126 -37.25 2.94 23.92
CA ASP A 126 -36.90 1.84 24.82
C ASP A 126 -36.43 0.64 24.01
N THR A 127 -35.16 0.26 24.18
CA THR A 127 -34.56 -0.89 23.50
C THR A 127 -35.14 -2.24 23.94
N ASN A 128 -36.08 -2.28 24.88
CA ASN A 128 -36.85 -3.46 25.25
C ASN A 128 -38.22 -3.55 24.55
N ASP A 129 -38.58 -2.57 23.72
CA ASP A 129 -39.82 -2.61 22.94
C ASP A 129 -39.84 -3.88 22.05
N PRO A 130 -40.89 -4.72 22.14
CA PRO A 130 -41.06 -5.90 21.28
C PRO A 130 -40.96 -5.59 19.78
N ALA A 131 -41.40 -4.41 19.34
CA ALA A 131 -41.35 -3.98 17.94
C ALA A 131 -39.91 -3.76 17.44
N LEU A 132 -38.98 -3.45 18.34
CA LEU A 132 -37.57 -3.21 18.02
C LEU A 132 -36.72 -4.48 18.13
N GLN A 133 -37.15 -5.50 18.88
CA GLN A 133 -36.35 -6.70 19.11
C GLN A 133 -35.95 -7.43 17.83
N LYS A 134 -36.74 -7.33 16.75
CA LYS A 134 -36.40 -7.91 15.43
C LYS A 134 -35.15 -7.31 14.78
N TYR A 135 -34.72 -6.13 15.21
CA TYR A 135 -33.51 -5.47 14.71
C TYR A 135 -32.31 -5.65 15.63
N LYS A 136 -32.51 -6.27 16.80
CA LYS A 136 -31.45 -6.46 17.79
C LYS A 136 -30.42 -7.46 17.30
N GLY A 137 -29.14 -7.15 17.46
CA GLY A 137 -28.01 -8.00 17.10
C GLY A 137 -27.24 -7.48 15.90
N PHE A 138 -25.93 -7.72 15.90
CA PHE A 138 -25.01 -7.16 14.92
C PHE A 138 -25.43 -7.42 13.47
N ALA A 139 -25.80 -8.66 13.13
CA ALA A 139 -26.20 -9.01 11.77
C ALA A 139 -27.46 -8.28 11.32
N HIS A 140 -28.50 -8.24 12.17
CA HIS A 140 -29.75 -7.54 11.86
C HIS A 140 -29.53 -6.03 11.71
N GLN A 141 -28.64 -5.44 12.50
CA GLN A 141 -28.28 -4.02 12.41
C GLN A 141 -27.52 -3.69 11.12
N VAL A 142 -26.57 -4.54 10.72
CA VAL A 142 -25.80 -4.37 9.48
C VAL A 142 -26.69 -4.59 8.25
N ASP A 143 -27.49 -5.65 8.26
CA ASP A 143 -28.47 -5.98 7.21
C ASP A 143 -29.50 -4.85 7.03
N SER A 144 -30.10 -4.38 8.11
CA SER A 144 -31.09 -3.29 8.06
C SER A 144 -30.49 -1.96 7.61
N ALA A 145 -29.24 -1.65 8.01
CA ALA A 145 -28.56 -0.42 7.60
C ALA A 145 -28.23 -0.40 6.09
N ALA A 146 -27.90 -1.56 5.51
CA ALA A 146 -27.77 -1.70 4.06
C ALA A 146 -29.14 -1.67 3.38
N GLY A 147 -30.11 -2.43 3.90
CA GLY A 147 -31.44 -2.57 3.32
C GLY A 147 -32.22 -1.28 3.22
N ILE A 148 -32.15 -0.40 4.22
CA ILE A 148 -32.88 0.88 4.19
C ILE A 148 -32.37 1.82 3.09
N MET A 149 -31.05 1.85 2.84
CA MET A 149 -30.48 2.68 1.78
C MET A 149 -30.92 2.17 0.40
N ARG A 150 -30.88 0.86 0.17
CA ARG A 150 -31.43 0.25 -1.06
C ARG A 150 -32.92 0.53 -1.19
N TRP A 151 -33.68 0.40 -0.10
CA TRP A 151 -35.11 0.68 -0.10
C TRP A 151 -35.41 2.14 -0.47
N TYR A 152 -34.59 3.12 -0.05
CA TYR A 152 -34.73 4.51 -0.50
C TYR A 152 -34.52 4.66 -2.01
N TYR A 153 -33.47 4.07 -2.58
CA TYR A 153 -33.27 4.08 -4.04
C TYR A 153 -34.49 3.52 -4.79
N ASP A 154 -35.05 2.41 -4.28
CA ASP A 154 -36.14 1.71 -4.95
C ASP A 154 -37.51 2.40 -4.78
N ASN A 155 -37.68 3.19 -3.71
CA ASN A 155 -38.97 3.79 -3.33
C ASN A 155 -39.01 5.31 -3.35
N VAL A 156 -37.90 6.02 -3.61
CA VAL A 156 -37.88 7.50 -3.70
C VAL A 156 -38.88 8.03 -4.72
N LYS A 157 -39.25 7.29 -5.76
CA LYS A 157 -40.29 7.72 -6.72
C LYS A 157 -41.72 7.59 -6.19
N LYS A 158 -41.95 6.73 -5.19
CA LYS A 158 -43.28 6.40 -4.64
C LYS A 158 -43.56 7.14 -3.33
N GLU A 159 -42.52 7.42 -2.56
CA GLU A 159 -42.61 7.94 -1.21
C GLU A 159 -42.16 9.41 -1.15
N ASN A 160 -43.09 10.31 -0.84
CA ASN A 160 -42.84 11.76 -0.92
C ASN A 160 -42.01 12.32 0.24
N TRP A 161 -41.88 11.59 1.34
CA TRP A 161 -41.13 12.02 2.52
C TRP A 161 -39.61 11.77 2.40
N ILE A 162 -39.19 10.95 1.43
CA ILE A 162 -37.76 10.71 1.13
C ILE A 162 -37.20 11.97 0.46
N LYS A 163 -36.09 12.50 1.00
CA LYS A 163 -35.45 13.71 0.46
C LYS A 163 -34.81 13.44 -0.92
N ARG A 164 -34.67 14.49 -1.73
CA ARG A 164 -34.25 14.43 -3.14
C ARG A 164 -33.13 15.45 -3.43
N PRO A 165 -32.31 15.22 -4.46
CA PRO A 165 -31.38 16.23 -4.91
C PRO A 165 -32.08 17.48 -5.45
N ASN A 166 -31.37 18.61 -5.48
CA ASN A 166 -31.83 19.89 -6.02
C ASN A 166 -33.09 20.46 -5.34
N THR A 167 -33.42 19.97 -4.15
CA THR A 167 -34.52 20.48 -3.31
C THR A 167 -33.92 21.04 -2.03
N GLU A 168 -34.36 22.23 -1.62
CA GLU A 168 -33.91 22.82 -0.36
C GLU A 168 -34.62 22.17 0.82
N TYR A 169 -33.85 21.76 1.83
CA TYR A 169 -34.33 21.28 3.12
C TYR A 169 -33.73 22.10 4.25
N LYS A 170 -34.52 22.35 5.29
CA LYS A 170 -34.05 22.99 6.52
C LYS A 170 -33.53 21.91 7.47
N ILE A 171 -32.21 21.82 7.64
CA ILE A 171 -31.53 20.86 8.54
C ILE A 171 -30.82 21.65 9.64
N ASP A 172 -31.18 21.44 10.92
CA ASP A 172 -30.66 22.21 12.05
C ASP A 172 -30.67 23.75 11.81
N ASN A 173 -31.78 24.25 11.26
CA ASN A 173 -31.96 25.66 10.85
C ASN A 173 -31.04 26.18 9.72
N THR A 174 -30.27 25.30 9.08
CA THR A 174 -29.42 25.63 7.92
C THR A 174 -30.08 25.15 6.63
N PRO A 175 -30.18 25.98 5.57
CA PRO A 175 -30.65 25.53 4.26
C PRO A 175 -29.61 24.61 3.62
N VAL A 176 -30.03 23.41 3.23
CA VAL A 176 -29.19 22.41 2.56
C VAL A 176 -29.88 21.98 1.27
N VAL A 177 -29.15 22.00 0.17
CA VAL A 177 -29.60 21.53 -1.14
C VAL A 177 -28.74 20.31 -1.52
N PRO A 178 -29.19 19.08 -1.28
CA PRO A 178 -28.42 17.89 -1.63
C PRO A 178 -28.11 17.85 -3.12
N ALA A 179 -26.84 17.59 -3.48
CA ALA A 179 -26.40 17.53 -4.86
C ALA A 179 -26.75 16.20 -5.56
N ASN A 180 -26.95 15.12 -4.80
CA ASN A 180 -27.21 13.77 -5.30
C ASN A 180 -28.15 12.98 -4.36
N PHE A 181 -28.59 11.77 -4.76
CA PHE A 181 -29.54 10.99 -3.97
C PHE A 181 -28.90 10.46 -2.68
N ALA A 182 -27.66 10.00 -2.71
CA ALA A 182 -26.94 9.49 -1.54
C ALA A 182 -26.87 10.54 -0.41
N THR A 183 -26.49 11.77 -0.74
CA THR A 183 -26.49 12.90 0.20
C THR A 183 -27.89 13.17 0.73
N ALA A 184 -28.92 13.14 -0.13
CA ALA A 184 -30.31 13.32 0.30
C ALA A 184 -30.80 12.19 1.23
N PHE A 185 -30.40 10.94 0.98
CA PHE A 185 -30.74 9.77 1.78
C PHE A 185 -30.07 9.78 3.15
N LEU A 186 -28.83 10.26 3.23
CA LEU A 186 -28.17 10.48 4.53
C LEU A 186 -28.95 11.50 5.39
N TYR A 187 -29.48 12.57 4.80
CA TYR A 187 -30.38 13.50 5.51
C TYR A 187 -31.81 12.98 5.71
N THR A 188 -32.23 11.97 4.95
CA THR A 188 -33.49 11.25 5.20
C THR A 188 -33.35 10.38 6.43
N TYR A 189 -32.22 9.69 6.56
CA TYR A 189 -31.91 8.79 7.65
C TYR A 189 -31.48 9.52 8.93
N THR A 190 -30.57 10.50 8.83
CA THR A 190 -30.08 11.33 9.94
C THR A 190 -30.36 12.80 9.61
N PRO A 191 -31.47 13.39 10.07
CA PRO A 191 -31.85 14.78 9.76
C PRO A 191 -31.07 15.83 10.58
N HIS A 192 -29.76 15.64 10.76
CA HIS A 192 -28.88 16.52 11.53
C HIS A 192 -27.57 16.81 10.79
N LEU A 193 -27.14 18.06 10.80
CA LEU A 193 -25.90 18.53 10.16
C LEU A 193 -24.68 17.93 10.86
N HIS A 194 -24.67 17.93 12.20
CA HIS A 194 -23.56 17.40 12.98
C HIS A 194 -23.32 15.90 12.74
N GLY A 195 -24.40 15.10 12.70
CA GLY A 195 -24.29 13.66 12.42
C GLY A 195 -23.73 13.37 11.02
N ASN A 196 -24.11 14.18 10.03
CA ASN A 196 -23.59 14.07 8.67
C ASN A 196 -22.16 14.60 8.52
N GLN A 197 -21.78 15.62 9.28
CA GLN A 197 -20.40 16.08 9.37
C GLN A 197 -19.49 15.00 9.98
N ASN A 198 -19.96 14.28 11.00
CA ASN A 198 -19.21 13.16 11.59
C ASN A 198 -19.07 12.00 10.60
N PHE A 199 -20.13 11.66 9.86
CA PHE A 199 -20.05 10.69 8.76
C PHE A 199 -18.98 11.11 7.74
N TRP A 200 -19.05 12.34 7.25
CA TRP A 200 -18.12 12.85 6.24
C TRP A 200 -16.68 12.88 6.75
N LYS A 201 -16.43 13.24 8.02
CA LYS A 201 -15.09 13.21 8.62
C LYS A 201 -14.54 11.79 8.66
N LEU A 202 -15.33 10.83 9.12
CA LEU A 202 -14.94 9.41 9.17
C LEU A 202 -14.67 8.87 7.77
N TRP A 203 -15.61 9.05 6.84
CA TRP A 203 -15.48 8.68 5.43
C TRP A 203 -14.22 9.28 4.81
N SER A 204 -14.02 10.59 4.97
CA SER A 204 -12.88 11.31 4.43
C SER A 204 -11.57 10.84 5.03
N SER A 205 -11.52 10.58 6.34
CA SER A 205 -10.31 10.11 7.01
C SER A 205 -9.93 8.68 6.64
N TRP A 206 -10.90 7.86 6.22
CA TRP A 206 -10.68 6.43 5.99
C TRP A 206 -10.59 6.06 4.52
N PHE A 207 -11.27 6.80 3.65
CA PHE A 207 -11.54 6.35 2.29
C PHE A 207 -11.29 7.40 1.21
N ASN A 208 -10.88 8.64 1.55
CA ASN A 208 -10.46 9.59 0.51
C ASN A 208 -9.06 9.26 -0.01
N GLN A 209 -8.93 9.18 -1.34
CA GLN A 209 -7.64 9.16 -2.03
C GLN A 209 -7.14 10.60 -2.19
N SER A 210 -5.98 10.90 -1.59
CA SER A 210 -5.27 12.17 -1.81
C SER A 210 -4.03 11.91 -2.65
N TYR A 211 -3.83 12.73 -3.68
CA TYR A 211 -2.61 12.73 -4.47
C TYR A 211 -1.56 13.62 -3.78
N PRO A 212 -0.28 13.20 -3.71
CA PRO A 212 0.81 14.06 -3.27
C PRO A 212 0.87 15.37 -4.05
N ASN A 213 1.32 16.45 -3.41
CA ASN A 213 1.61 17.71 -4.09
C ASN A 213 2.55 17.48 -5.29
N GLY A 214 2.32 18.23 -6.36
CA GLY A 214 3.04 18.08 -7.62
C GLY A 214 2.42 17.06 -8.59
N THR A 215 1.41 16.29 -8.16
CA THR A 215 0.73 15.36 -9.06
C THR A 215 -0.11 16.10 -10.10
N LEU A 216 0.05 15.75 -11.38
CA LEU A 216 -0.79 16.23 -12.47
C LEU A 216 -1.99 15.29 -12.65
N ILE A 217 -3.21 15.82 -12.55
CA ILE A 217 -4.44 15.04 -12.72
C ILE A 217 -5.33 15.61 -13.82
N LYS A 218 -6.07 14.76 -14.52
CA LYS A 218 -7.12 15.15 -15.49
C LYS A 218 -8.36 14.28 -15.31
N GLY A 219 -9.52 14.78 -15.73
CA GLY A 219 -10.74 13.98 -15.71
C GLY A 219 -10.71 12.92 -16.81
N LEU A 220 -11.40 11.79 -16.61
CA LEU A 220 -11.56 10.79 -17.67
C LEU A 220 -12.22 11.38 -18.93
N GLU A 221 -13.20 12.27 -18.74
CA GLU A 221 -14.00 12.88 -19.81
C GLU A 221 -13.62 14.33 -20.11
N THR A 222 -12.57 14.88 -19.47
CA THR A 222 -12.20 16.29 -19.63
C THR A 222 -10.76 16.46 -20.08
N PRO A 223 -10.48 17.37 -21.05
CA PRO A 223 -9.12 17.61 -21.51
C PRO A 223 -8.31 18.51 -20.55
N MET A 224 -8.97 19.09 -19.55
CA MET A 224 -8.37 20.05 -18.63
C MET A 224 -7.46 19.34 -17.64
N VAL A 225 -6.21 19.79 -17.56
CA VAL A 225 -5.20 19.26 -16.63
C VAL A 225 -5.09 20.18 -15.42
N TYR A 226 -4.94 19.59 -14.25
CA TYR A 226 -4.78 20.28 -12.99
C TYR A 226 -3.50 19.84 -12.29
N LEU A 227 -2.84 20.76 -11.61
CA LEU A 227 -1.80 20.47 -10.62
C LEU A 227 -2.46 20.30 -9.24
N VAL A 228 -2.16 19.21 -8.55
CA VAL A 228 -2.52 19.05 -7.13
C VAL A 228 -1.46 19.74 -6.29
N GLU A 229 -1.87 20.73 -5.51
CA GLU A 229 -0.98 21.48 -4.63
C GLU A 229 -1.77 22.04 -3.43
N ASP A 230 -1.26 21.78 -2.23
CA ASP A 230 -1.82 22.25 -0.96
C ASP A 230 -3.31 21.93 -0.80
N GLY A 231 -3.70 20.71 -1.21
CA GLY A 231 -5.07 20.22 -1.14
C GLY A 231 -6.04 20.87 -2.14
N LYS A 232 -5.53 21.68 -3.08
CA LYS A 232 -6.31 22.31 -4.16
C LYS A 232 -5.92 21.73 -5.51
N LYS A 233 -6.83 21.85 -6.48
CA LYS A 233 -6.53 21.61 -7.90
C LYS A 233 -6.32 22.96 -8.59
N ARG A 234 -5.15 23.18 -9.17
CA ARG A 234 -4.82 24.40 -9.90
C ARG A 234 -4.97 24.13 -11.40
N PRO A 235 -5.93 24.75 -12.09
CA PRO A 235 -6.13 24.52 -13.52
C PRO A 235 -4.94 25.02 -14.33
N ILE A 236 -4.47 24.23 -15.30
CA ILE A 236 -3.39 24.59 -16.22
C ILE A 236 -4.02 25.05 -17.53
N ALA A 237 -3.75 26.31 -17.92
CA ALA A 237 -4.47 26.98 -19.00
C ALA A 237 -4.28 26.34 -20.39
N SER A 238 -3.12 25.72 -20.65
CA SER A 238 -2.83 25.10 -21.94
C SER A 238 -1.71 24.06 -21.87
N MET A 239 -1.58 23.27 -22.94
CA MET A 239 -0.47 22.32 -23.10
C MET A 239 0.91 23.00 -23.20
N SER A 240 0.98 24.22 -23.75
CA SER A 240 2.25 24.97 -23.81
C SER A 240 2.70 25.42 -22.43
N VAL A 241 1.76 25.84 -21.58
CA VAL A 241 2.02 26.15 -20.16
C VAL A 241 2.47 24.90 -19.44
N LEU A 242 1.74 23.79 -19.60
CA LEU A 242 2.09 22.50 -19.00
C LEU A 242 3.53 22.09 -19.37
N ALA A 243 3.83 21.99 -20.67
CA ALA A 243 5.11 21.51 -21.17
C ALA A 243 6.29 22.47 -20.90
N SER A 244 6.03 23.69 -20.43
CA SER A 244 7.08 24.61 -19.98
C SER A 244 7.49 24.40 -18.52
N ARG A 245 6.61 23.80 -17.71
CA ARG A 245 6.75 23.69 -16.25
C ARG A 245 6.87 22.24 -15.78
N TYR A 246 6.21 21.31 -16.46
CA TYR A 246 6.07 19.93 -16.05
C TYR A 246 6.20 18.97 -17.22
N ASN A 247 6.40 17.69 -16.93
CA ASN A 247 6.41 16.62 -17.93
C ASN A 247 4.97 16.10 -18.17
N PRO A 248 4.39 16.29 -19.38
CA PRO A 248 3.02 15.84 -19.67
C PRO A 248 2.81 14.33 -19.53
N ASN A 249 3.86 13.51 -19.61
CA ASN A 249 3.75 12.06 -19.44
C ASN A 249 3.37 11.66 -18.01
N LEU A 250 3.52 12.56 -17.03
CA LEU A 250 3.15 12.36 -15.63
C LEU A 250 1.65 12.56 -15.35
N ILE A 251 0.85 12.95 -16.34
CA ILE A 251 -0.59 13.15 -16.13
C ILE A 251 -1.26 11.82 -15.76
N VAL A 252 -1.95 11.84 -14.62
CA VAL A 252 -2.84 10.80 -14.13
C VAL A 252 -4.28 11.10 -14.54
N ALA A 253 -4.97 10.12 -15.11
CA ALA A 253 -6.40 10.25 -15.39
C ALA A 253 -7.21 9.78 -14.17
N VAL A 254 -8.17 10.59 -13.72
CA VAL A 254 -8.96 10.31 -12.52
C VAL A 254 -10.46 10.50 -12.79
N PRO A 255 -11.33 9.77 -12.07
CA PRO A 255 -12.78 9.98 -12.11
C PRO A 255 -13.19 11.43 -11.78
N ALA A 256 -14.35 11.85 -12.29
CA ALA A 256 -14.83 13.23 -12.12
C ALA A 256 -15.09 13.60 -10.65
N ASP A 257 -15.53 12.64 -9.83
CA ASP A 257 -15.75 12.83 -8.40
C ASP A 257 -14.44 13.00 -7.62
N HIS A 258 -13.35 12.35 -8.05
CA HIS A 258 -12.01 12.59 -7.49
C HIS A 258 -11.56 14.03 -7.72
N LEU A 259 -11.81 14.59 -8.91
CA LEU A 259 -11.54 16.01 -9.19
C LEU A 259 -12.42 16.95 -8.37
N ALA A 260 -13.68 16.59 -8.12
CA ALA A 260 -14.62 17.43 -7.39
C ALA A 260 -14.25 17.62 -5.90
N ARG A 261 -13.44 16.71 -5.33
CA ARG A 261 -12.96 16.78 -3.93
C ARG A 261 -11.95 17.89 -3.68
N TYR A 262 -11.23 18.33 -4.71
CA TYR A 262 -10.25 19.42 -4.60
C TYR A 262 -10.94 20.75 -4.88
N PRO A 263 -10.94 21.70 -3.91
CA PRO A 263 -11.28 23.08 -4.20
C PRO A 263 -10.38 23.63 -5.30
N GLU A 264 -10.91 24.52 -6.13
CA GLU A 264 -10.10 25.18 -7.15
C GLU A 264 -9.08 26.13 -6.50
N GLY A 265 -7.84 25.98 -6.92
CA GLY A 265 -6.74 26.90 -6.63
C GLY A 265 -6.51 27.86 -7.78
N ARG A 266 -5.53 28.77 -7.60
CA ARG A 266 -5.15 29.74 -8.63
C ARG A 266 -4.67 29.03 -9.90
N ALA A 267 -5.21 29.44 -11.05
CA ALA A 267 -4.83 28.93 -12.36
C ALA A 267 -3.35 29.18 -12.68
N ILE A 268 -2.75 28.27 -13.46
CA ILE A 268 -1.42 28.39 -14.03
C ILE A 268 -1.58 28.84 -15.49
N ASN A 269 -1.42 30.14 -15.72
CA ASN A 269 -1.81 30.77 -16.99
C ASN A 269 -0.65 30.98 -17.98
N PHE A 270 0.59 31.05 -17.49
CA PHE A 270 1.73 31.48 -18.30
C PHE A 270 2.87 30.46 -18.26
N PRO A 271 3.58 30.25 -19.39
CA PRO A 271 4.78 29.44 -19.40
C PRO A 271 5.84 29.91 -18.40
N ASN A 272 6.66 29.02 -17.85
CA ASN A 272 7.78 29.45 -17.02
C ASN A 272 8.78 30.29 -17.84
N TYR A 273 9.40 31.29 -17.22
CA TYR A 273 10.32 32.25 -17.84
C TYR A 273 9.72 33.19 -18.90
N SER A 274 8.40 33.31 -18.97
CA SER A 274 7.76 34.37 -19.76
C SER A 274 8.08 35.77 -19.23
N VAL A 275 8.30 36.71 -20.14
CA VAL A 275 8.37 38.14 -19.80
C VAL A 275 6.97 38.72 -19.85
N LEU A 276 6.49 39.20 -18.70
CA LEU A 276 5.17 39.79 -18.56
C LEU A 276 5.29 41.31 -18.42
N ARG A 277 4.32 42.07 -18.93
CA ARG A 277 4.28 43.53 -18.80
C ARG A 277 2.96 43.98 -18.19
N ALA A 278 3.03 44.76 -17.12
CA ALA A 278 1.88 45.45 -16.53
C ALA A 278 2.20 46.95 -16.41
N GLY A 279 1.47 47.78 -17.16
CA GLY A 279 1.80 49.20 -17.32
C GLY A 279 3.21 49.39 -17.88
N ASP A 280 4.06 50.10 -17.15
CA ASP A 280 5.45 50.38 -17.54
C ASP A 280 6.47 49.41 -16.93
N THR A 281 6.02 48.48 -16.09
CA THR A 281 6.91 47.51 -15.43
C THR A 281 6.89 46.17 -16.17
N TYR A 282 8.09 45.63 -16.38
CA TYR A 282 8.31 44.30 -16.93
C TYR A 282 8.66 43.33 -15.80
N TYR A 283 8.22 42.09 -15.92
CA TYR A 283 8.46 41.03 -14.96
C TYR A 283 8.97 39.78 -15.67
N LEU A 284 9.98 39.13 -15.11
CA LEU A 284 10.34 37.76 -15.47
C LEU A 284 9.53 36.82 -14.58
N LEU A 285 8.71 35.95 -15.17
CA LEU A 285 8.02 34.90 -14.45
C LEU A 285 8.98 33.77 -14.11
N ASP A 286 9.14 33.45 -12.85
CA ASP A 286 10.00 32.38 -12.33
C ASP A 286 9.12 31.47 -11.47
N ASP A 287 8.62 30.42 -12.11
CA ASP A 287 7.52 29.57 -11.67
C ASP A 287 6.29 30.36 -11.23
N ASP A 288 6.05 30.46 -9.91
CA ASP A 288 4.93 31.18 -9.33
C ASP A 288 5.31 32.56 -8.79
N THR A 289 6.53 33.04 -9.10
CA THR A 289 7.06 34.32 -8.62
C THR A 289 7.27 35.30 -9.77
N LEU A 290 6.85 36.56 -9.61
CA LEU A 290 7.16 37.63 -10.56
C LEU A 290 8.39 38.40 -10.10
N ARG A 291 9.43 38.42 -10.93
CA ARG A 291 10.65 39.19 -10.69
C ARG A 291 10.63 40.48 -11.50
N PRO A 292 10.45 41.66 -10.89
CA PRO A 292 10.41 42.91 -11.65
C PRO A 292 11.78 43.21 -12.25
N PHE A 293 11.83 43.66 -13.51
CA PHE A 293 13.05 44.22 -14.08
C PHE A 293 13.27 45.62 -13.49
N ALA A 294 14.48 45.89 -12.99
CA ALA A 294 14.82 47.17 -12.39
C ALA A 294 14.76 48.34 -13.39
N ALA A 295 14.93 48.06 -14.68
CA ALA A 295 14.75 49.00 -15.78
C ALA A 295 14.23 48.27 -17.02
N ALA A 296 13.34 48.91 -17.79
CA ALA A 296 12.77 48.34 -19.01
C ALA A 296 13.83 47.96 -20.07
N GLY A 297 14.93 48.71 -20.14
CA GLY A 297 16.05 48.41 -21.05
C GLY A 297 16.66 47.02 -20.83
N LEU A 298 16.63 46.52 -19.59
CA LEU A 298 17.20 45.22 -19.25
C LEU A 298 16.49 44.07 -19.97
N VAL A 299 15.22 44.20 -20.31
CA VAL A 299 14.50 43.17 -21.08
C VAL A 299 15.21 42.91 -22.41
N LYS A 300 15.62 44.00 -23.09
CA LYS A 300 16.38 43.91 -24.32
C LYS A 300 17.82 43.45 -24.08
N ASP A 301 18.46 43.93 -23.02
CA ASP A 301 19.86 43.59 -22.70
C ASP A 301 20.03 42.09 -22.38
N PHE A 302 19.01 41.47 -21.78
CA PHE A 302 18.94 40.02 -21.54
C PHE A 302 18.45 39.21 -22.76
N GLY A 303 18.23 39.86 -23.91
CA GLY A 303 17.99 39.21 -25.19
C GLY A 303 16.53 38.82 -25.48
N TYR A 304 15.55 39.28 -24.68
CA TYR A 304 14.14 39.00 -24.93
C TYR A 304 13.61 39.80 -26.11
N HIS A 305 12.85 39.13 -27.00
CA HIS A 305 12.27 39.78 -28.16
C HIS A 305 10.96 40.49 -27.78
N PRO A 306 10.63 41.68 -28.34
CA PRO A 306 9.39 42.38 -28.04
C PRO A 306 8.12 41.55 -28.25
N ASP A 307 8.11 40.65 -29.24
CA ASP A 307 6.97 39.76 -29.54
C ASP A 307 6.77 38.64 -28.50
N GLU A 308 7.75 38.39 -27.63
CA GLU A 308 7.67 37.40 -26.55
C GLU A 308 7.01 37.98 -25.29
N ILE A 309 6.74 39.27 -25.27
CA ILE A 309 6.24 40.00 -24.10
C ILE A 309 4.72 39.84 -24.00
N VAL A 310 4.28 39.24 -22.91
CA VAL A 310 2.86 39.02 -22.64
C VAL A 310 2.32 40.17 -21.79
N ILE A 311 1.31 40.88 -22.29
CA ILE A 311 0.68 41.99 -21.55
C ILE A 311 -0.34 41.41 -20.55
N ILE A 312 -0.24 41.81 -19.29
CA ILE A 312 -1.10 41.35 -18.19
C ILE A 312 -1.67 42.54 -17.41
N GLY A 313 -2.79 42.32 -16.71
CA GLY A 313 -3.41 43.33 -15.86
C GLY A 313 -2.69 43.53 -14.52
N THR A 314 -2.85 44.70 -13.89
CA THR A 314 -2.29 44.97 -12.54
C THR A 314 -2.89 44.07 -11.46
N GLU A 315 -4.14 43.64 -11.62
CA GLU A 315 -4.81 42.68 -10.74
C GLU A 315 -4.19 41.27 -10.86
N GLU A 316 -3.75 40.89 -12.06
CA GLU A 316 -3.04 39.62 -12.26
C GLU A 316 -1.67 39.65 -11.59
N VAL A 317 -0.96 40.78 -11.62
CA VAL A 317 0.31 40.94 -10.88
C VAL A 317 0.11 40.74 -9.39
N ALA A 318 -0.94 41.34 -8.81
CA ALA A 318 -1.25 41.22 -7.38
C ALA A 318 -1.54 39.77 -6.94
N ALA A 319 -1.92 38.90 -7.88
CA ALA A 319 -2.12 37.49 -7.59
C ALA A 319 -0.80 36.73 -7.38
N TYR A 320 0.36 37.23 -7.82
CA TYR A 320 1.67 36.57 -7.70
C TYR A 320 2.55 37.18 -6.59
N PRO A 321 3.30 36.34 -5.84
CA PRO A 321 4.37 36.84 -4.99
C PRO A 321 5.46 37.52 -5.84
N LEU A 322 6.02 38.61 -5.30
CA LEU A 322 7.14 39.32 -5.92
C LEU A 322 8.49 38.73 -5.46
N GLY A 323 9.35 38.45 -6.43
CA GLY A 323 10.71 37.95 -6.22
C GLY A 323 11.76 39.06 -6.27
N LYS A 324 13.03 38.65 -6.18
CA LYS A 324 14.16 39.59 -6.31
C LYS A 324 14.17 40.24 -7.71
N PRO A 325 14.34 41.57 -7.79
CA PRO A 325 14.41 42.25 -9.07
C PRO A 325 15.51 41.69 -9.98
N VAL A 326 15.28 41.72 -11.29
CA VAL A 326 16.31 41.46 -12.29
C VAL A 326 17.07 42.77 -12.53
N THR A 327 18.38 42.73 -12.29
CA THR A 327 19.28 43.90 -12.35
C THR A 327 20.40 43.65 -13.37
N THR A 328 21.25 44.65 -13.62
CA THR A 328 22.46 44.49 -14.45
C THR A 328 23.42 43.42 -13.91
N ASP A 329 23.40 43.17 -12.59
CA ASP A 329 24.29 42.21 -11.93
C ASP A 329 23.69 40.80 -11.83
N SER A 330 22.43 40.62 -12.28
CA SER A 330 21.76 39.33 -12.27
C SER A 330 22.41 38.39 -13.29
N GLN A 331 23.33 37.55 -12.83
CA GLN A 331 23.98 36.54 -13.66
C GLN A 331 23.04 35.36 -13.92
N TYR A 332 22.73 35.10 -15.19
CA TYR A 332 21.84 34.02 -15.63
C TYR A 332 20.49 34.05 -14.89
N PRO A 333 19.63 35.05 -15.13
CA PRO A 333 18.38 35.21 -14.38
C PRO A 333 17.39 34.04 -14.58
N ALA A 334 17.48 33.33 -15.71
CA ALA A 334 16.76 32.07 -15.98
C ALA A 334 17.55 30.80 -15.57
N GLY A 335 18.76 30.98 -15.05
CA GLY A 335 19.69 29.91 -14.67
C GLY A 335 20.48 29.32 -15.84
N ARG A 336 21.59 28.67 -15.50
CA ARG A 336 22.52 28.00 -16.42
C ARG A 336 22.95 26.65 -15.83
N LEU A 337 22.80 25.57 -16.59
CA LEU A 337 23.23 24.23 -16.19
C LEU A 337 24.61 23.92 -16.78
N ILE A 338 25.60 23.63 -15.94
CA ILE A 338 26.96 23.26 -16.38
C ILE A 338 27.35 21.86 -15.94
N LYS A 339 28.21 21.21 -16.73
CA LYS A 339 28.87 19.95 -16.41
C LYS A 339 30.39 20.13 -16.49
N LEU A 340 31.08 19.89 -15.38
CA LEU A 340 32.52 20.03 -15.33
C LEU A 340 33.19 18.93 -16.18
N ALA A 341 33.98 19.33 -17.18
CA ALA A 341 34.58 18.40 -18.13
C ALA A 341 35.52 17.37 -17.46
N GLN A 342 36.17 17.76 -16.37
CA GLN A 342 37.19 16.95 -15.68
C GLN A 342 36.59 15.90 -14.73
N THR A 343 35.50 16.23 -14.05
CA THR A 343 34.92 15.37 -12.99
C THR A 343 33.55 14.80 -13.38
N GLY A 344 32.90 15.37 -14.40
CA GLY A 344 31.52 15.06 -14.77
C GLY A 344 30.48 15.61 -13.79
N ALA A 345 30.88 16.32 -12.73
CA ALA A 345 29.99 16.92 -11.75
C ALA A 345 29.12 18.01 -12.39
N MET A 346 27.85 18.07 -12.00
CA MET A 346 26.88 19.00 -12.56
C MET A 346 26.47 20.06 -11.53
N TYR A 347 26.29 21.28 -12.02
CA TYR A 347 25.89 22.43 -11.20
C TYR A 347 24.85 23.26 -11.95
N PHE A 348 23.86 23.74 -11.22
CA PHE A 348 22.94 24.77 -11.70
C PHE A 348 23.36 26.11 -11.11
N ILE A 349 23.56 27.13 -11.95
CA ILE A 349 24.00 28.47 -11.55
C ILE A 349 22.87 29.45 -11.83
N LYS A 350 22.49 30.26 -10.84
CA LYS A 350 21.46 31.28 -10.99
C LYS A 350 21.70 32.44 -10.02
N ASP A 351 21.67 33.67 -10.54
CA ASP A 351 21.82 34.91 -9.77
C ASP A 351 23.05 34.91 -8.84
N GLY A 352 24.20 34.45 -9.35
CA GLY A 352 25.45 34.41 -8.60
C GLY A 352 25.54 33.28 -7.55
N ILE A 353 24.57 32.37 -7.53
CA ILE A 353 24.52 31.20 -6.63
C ILE A 353 24.64 29.93 -7.46
N TYR A 354 25.43 28.96 -7.00
CA TYR A 354 25.51 27.64 -7.62
C TYR A 354 24.95 26.55 -6.71
N TYR A 355 24.31 25.56 -7.32
CA TYR A 355 23.68 24.42 -6.66
C TYR A 355 24.29 23.14 -7.23
N PRO A 356 25.02 22.34 -6.44
CA PRO A 356 25.50 21.05 -6.90
C PRO A 356 24.35 20.06 -7.09
N LEU A 357 24.45 19.24 -8.14
CA LEU A 357 23.54 18.13 -8.39
C LEU A 357 24.24 16.82 -8.04
N THR A 358 23.61 16.01 -7.20
CA THR A 358 24.16 14.69 -6.81
C THR A 358 23.95 13.62 -7.88
N ASP A 359 23.02 13.86 -8.81
CA ASP A 359 22.64 12.92 -9.87
C ASP A 359 22.20 13.69 -11.12
N PRO A 360 22.67 13.31 -12.33
CA PRO A 360 22.22 13.92 -13.58
C PRO A 360 20.71 13.89 -13.77
N ALA A 361 20.01 12.89 -13.23
CA ALA A 361 18.56 12.78 -13.34
C ALA A 361 17.82 13.98 -12.72
N ILE A 362 18.40 14.64 -11.72
CA ILE A 362 17.82 15.86 -11.11
C ILE A 362 17.74 16.98 -12.15
N ALA A 363 18.75 17.12 -13.00
CA ALA A 363 18.73 18.09 -14.09
C ALA A 363 17.69 17.74 -15.14
N GLU A 364 17.60 16.46 -15.52
CA GLU A 364 16.63 15.99 -16.53
C GLU A 364 15.18 16.25 -16.10
N VAL A 365 14.88 16.07 -14.81
CA VAL A 365 13.54 16.32 -14.26
C VAL A 365 13.25 17.81 -14.10
N ARG A 366 14.17 18.60 -13.54
CA ARG A 366 13.94 20.04 -13.28
C ARG A 366 14.05 20.91 -14.52
N PHE A 367 14.97 20.57 -15.41
CA PHE A 367 15.37 21.42 -16.54
C PHE A 367 15.32 20.63 -17.86
N PRO A 368 14.19 19.99 -18.21
CA PRO A 368 14.10 19.07 -19.36
C PRO A 368 14.43 19.73 -20.72
N LYS A 369 14.39 21.07 -20.79
CA LYS A 369 14.71 21.85 -21.99
C LYS A 369 16.12 22.45 -21.98
N GLN A 370 16.82 22.44 -20.84
CA GLN A 370 18.20 22.93 -20.75
C GLN A 370 19.18 21.79 -20.94
N LYS A 371 20.12 21.94 -21.85
CA LYS A 371 21.23 20.99 -22.00
C LYS A 371 22.39 21.44 -21.13
N PRO A 372 23.08 20.52 -20.43
CA PRO A 372 24.28 20.87 -19.68
C PRO A 372 25.37 21.40 -20.60
N GLU A 373 25.87 22.60 -20.32
CA GLU A 373 27.01 23.17 -21.02
C GLU A 373 28.33 22.67 -20.43
N PRO A 374 29.39 22.49 -21.22
CA PRO A 374 30.72 22.24 -20.67
C PRO A 374 31.19 23.41 -19.78
N GLY A 375 31.60 23.10 -18.56
CA GLY A 375 32.08 24.09 -17.59
C GLY A 375 33.40 23.72 -16.94
N THR A 376 33.96 24.67 -16.20
CA THR A 376 35.20 24.55 -15.42
C THR A 376 34.99 25.00 -13.98
N ALA A 377 35.94 24.70 -13.09
CA ALA A 377 35.89 25.20 -11.72
C ALA A 377 35.93 26.74 -11.64
N GLN A 378 36.44 27.41 -12.69
CA GLN A 378 36.45 28.87 -12.77
C GLN A 378 35.04 29.46 -12.91
N ASP A 379 34.11 28.74 -13.56
CA ASP A 379 32.70 29.16 -13.65
C ASP A 379 32.01 29.22 -12.28
N LEU A 380 32.55 28.52 -11.27
CA LEU A 380 32.06 28.52 -9.90
C LEU A 380 32.78 29.55 -9.01
N SER A 381 33.86 30.17 -9.50
CA SER A 381 34.71 31.06 -8.72
C SER A 381 33.99 32.38 -8.43
N GLY A 382 33.97 32.79 -7.16
CA GLY A 382 33.27 33.99 -6.71
C GLY A 382 31.74 33.83 -6.57
N LEU A 383 31.19 32.65 -6.86
CA LEU A 383 29.77 32.35 -6.68
C LEU A 383 29.48 31.83 -5.26
N THR A 384 28.27 32.10 -4.77
CA THR A 384 27.82 31.61 -3.46
C THR A 384 27.28 30.18 -3.58
N HIS A 385 27.61 29.29 -2.63
CA HIS A 385 27.08 27.93 -2.60
C HIS A 385 25.63 27.90 -2.08
N GLY A 386 24.67 27.45 -2.91
CA GLY A 386 23.23 27.47 -2.64
C GLY A 386 22.64 26.24 -1.95
N GLY A 387 23.45 25.23 -1.67
CA GLY A 387 22.97 23.92 -1.19
C GLY A 387 22.72 22.94 -2.33
N LEU A 388 22.41 21.68 -2.01
CA LEU A 388 22.16 20.65 -3.01
C LEU A 388 20.84 20.90 -3.73
N MET A 389 20.85 20.74 -5.06
CA MET A 389 19.64 20.68 -5.85
C MET A 389 18.97 19.32 -5.63
N THR A 390 17.68 19.29 -5.30
CA THR A 390 16.89 18.07 -5.03
C THR A 390 15.86 17.83 -6.13
N PHE A 391 15.14 16.72 -6.17
CA PHE A 391 14.00 16.57 -7.10
C PHE A 391 12.84 17.53 -6.75
N PRO A 392 12.05 18.00 -7.73
CA PRO A 392 10.84 18.77 -7.48
C PRO A 392 9.70 17.88 -6.99
N ASP A 393 8.70 18.49 -6.35
CA ASP A 393 7.47 17.81 -5.93
C ASP A 393 6.75 17.18 -7.14
N GLY A 394 6.10 16.04 -6.92
CA GLY A 394 5.48 15.24 -7.97
C GLY A 394 6.43 14.27 -8.70
N THR A 395 7.74 14.31 -8.40
CA THR A 395 8.70 13.34 -8.96
C THR A 395 8.44 11.94 -8.40
N LEU A 396 8.35 10.95 -9.28
CA LEU A 396 8.34 9.53 -8.93
C LEU A 396 9.78 9.01 -8.94
N MET A 397 10.35 8.73 -7.77
CA MET A 397 11.74 8.33 -7.60
C MET A 397 11.83 6.87 -7.15
N GLY A 398 12.62 6.06 -7.85
CA GLY A 398 12.91 4.67 -7.49
C GLY A 398 14.34 4.49 -6.98
N VAL A 399 14.55 3.61 -5.99
CA VAL A 399 15.89 3.32 -5.44
C VAL A 399 16.39 1.98 -5.97
N LYS A 400 17.45 2.00 -6.79
CA LYS A 400 17.94 0.82 -7.54
C LYS A 400 18.21 -0.42 -6.70
N LEU A 401 18.78 -0.26 -5.49
CA LEU A 401 19.16 -1.38 -4.63
C LEU A 401 17.99 -2.01 -3.86
N THR A 402 16.95 -1.22 -3.58
CA THR A 402 15.83 -1.67 -2.74
C THR A 402 14.55 -1.90 -3.52
N GLY A 403 14.47 -1.42 -4.76
CA GLY A 403 13.25 -1.43 -5.57
C GLY A 403 12.15 -0.50 -5.05
N LYS A 404 12.38 0.22 -3.94
CA LYS A 404 11.38 1.09 -3.32
C LYS A 404 11.11 2.31 -4.19
N ILE A 405 9.83 2.67 -4.30
CA ILE A 405 9.36 3.83 -5.03
C ILE A 405 8.86 4.89 -4.06
N PHE A 406 9.15 6.15 -4.36
CA PHE A 406 8.78 7.30 -3.57
C PHE A 406 8.14 8.37 -4.46
N ALA A 407 7.12 9.04 -3.96
CA ALA A 407 6.70 10.34 -4.48
C ALA A 407 7.45 11.44 -3.71
N ILE A 408 7.99 12.43 -4.41
CA ILE A 408 8.58 13.61 -3.77
C ILE A 408 7.47 14.62 -3.47
N GLU A 409 7.38 15.06 -2.22
CA GLU A 409 6.40 16.03 -1.76
C GLU A 409 6.96 16.88 -0.63
N ALA A 410 6.84 18.20 -0.74
CA ALA A 410 7.43 19.19 0.14
C ALA A 410 8.92 18.91 0.42
N GLY A 411 9.66 18.49 -0.62
CA GLY A 411 11.07 18.09 -0.54
C GLY A 411 11.36 16.78 0.20
N LYS A 412 10.33 16.06 0.69
CA LYS A 412 10.46 14.76 1.35
C LYS A 412 10.22 13.61 0.38
N ARG A 413 10.82 12.44 0.65
CA ARG A 413 10.51 11.18 -0.04
C ARG A 413 9.39 10.44 0.68
N ARG A 414 8.21 10.38 0.08
CA ARG A 414 7.06 9.65 0.61
C ARG A 414 7.00 8.27 -0.03
N HIS A 415 7.22 7.23 0.75
CA HIS A 415 7.27 5.86 0.24
C HIS A 415 5.91 5.44 -0.30
N ILE A 416 5.83 5.05 -1.57
CA ILE A 416 4.63 4.45 -2.14
C ILE A 416 4.58 3.00 -1.67
N THR A 417 3.61 2.66 -0.81
CA THR A 417 3.71 1.46 0.03
C THR A 417 3.54 0.14 -0.72
N SER A 418 3.04 0.18 -1.95
CA SER A 418 2.92 -0.97 -2.83
C SER A 418 2.80 -0.55 -4.30
N GLU A 419 3.05 -1.49 -5.21
CA GLU A 419 2.71 -1.34 -6.64
C GLU A 419 1.21 -1.13 -6.84
N GLU A 420 0.37 -1.72 -6.01
CA GLU A 420 -1.08 -1.50 -6.06
C GLU A 420 -1.41 -0.02 -5.80
N VAL A 421 -0.78 0.60 -4.80
CA VAL A 421 -0.89 2.04 -4.55
C VAL A 421 -0.41 2.82 -5.76
N PHE A 422 0.75 2.44 -6.31
CA PHE A 422 1.34 3.10 -7.47
C PHE A 422 0.40 3.08 -8.69
N THR A 423 -0.09 1.91 -9.06
CA THR A 423 -0.95 1.70 -10.22
C THR A 423 -2.35 2.29 -10.02
N ALA A 424 -2.91 2.19 -8.82
CA ALA A 424 -4.22 2.76 -8.52
C ALA A 424 -4.22 4.30 -8.41
N LEU A 425 -3.06 4.89 -8.08
CA LEU A 425 -2.80 6.32 -8.27
C LEU A 425 -2.61 6.67 -9.76
N GLY A 426 -2.76 5.71 -10.68
CA GLY A 426 -2.56 5.89 -12.11
C GLY A 426 -1.14 6.30 -12.50
N TYR A 427 -0.16 6.08 -11.61
CA TYR A 427 1.24 6.29 -11.93
C TYR A 427 1.73 5.21 -12.90
N LYS A 428 2.76 5.56 -13.68
CA LYS A 428 3.29 4.71 -14.74
C LYS A 428 4.75 4.39 -14.46
N TRP A 429 5.12 3.12 -14.55
CA TRP A 429 6.48 2.66 -14.26
C TRP A 429 7.54 3.34 -15.12
N ASN A 430 7.23 3.66 -16.38
CA ASN A 430 8.14 4.38 -17.27
C ASN A 430 8.42 5.84 -16.83
N ASN A 431 7.65 6.37 -15.89
CA ASN A 431 7.85 7.70 -15.32
C ASN A 431 8.70 7.69 -14.03
N VAL A 432 9.11 6.51 -13.56
CA VAL A 432 9.95 6.37 -12.36
C VAL A 432 11.40 6.69 -12.71
N VAL A 433 11.97 7.64 -11.98
CA VAL A 433 13.38 8.03 -12.08
C VAL A 433 14.20 7.19 -11.10
N TRP A 434 15.00 6.26 -11.64
CA TRP A 434 15.78 5.32 -10.83
C TRP A 434 17.14 5.89 -10.44
N VAL A 435 17.38 6.03 -9.14
CA VAL A 435 18.58 6.66 -8.57
C VAL A 435 19.30 5.76 -7.56
N SER A 436 20.51 6.18 -7.17
CA SER A 436 21.27 5.56 -6.08
C SER A 436 20.64 5.87 -4.70
N GLU A 437 20.99 5.09 -3.68
CA GLU A 437 20.55 5.36 -2.30
C GLU A 437 21.06 6.71 -1.78
N LEU A 438 22.31 7.05 -2.11
CA LEU A 438 22.90 8.36 -1.79
C LEU A 438 22.11 9.52 -2.38
N THR A 439 21.68 9.40 -3.64
CA THR A 439 20.82 10.40 -4.28
C THR A 439 19.46 10.47 -3.59
N ALA A 440 18.90 9.33 -3.20
CA ALA A 440 17.60 9.30 -2.53
C ALA A 440 17.65 9.89 -1.11
N ASP A 441 18.79 9.81 -0.42
CA ASP A 441 18.96 10.28 0.96
C ASP A 441 19.06 11.81 1.10
N ILE A 442 19.23 12.54 -0.02
CA ILE A 442 19.13 14.02 0.00
C ILE A 442 17.71 14.49 0.34
N HIS A 443 16.72 13.61 0.19
CA HIS A 443 15.33 13.84 0.56
C HIS A 443 15.03 13.21 1.92
N LEU A 444 14.56 14.03 2.87
CA LEU A 444 14.12 13.53 4.17
C LEU A 444 12.93 12.56 4.00
N PRO A 445 12.86 11.47 4.78
CA PRO A 445 11.67 10.61 4.79
C PRO A 445 10.40 11.39 5.13
N GLY A 446 9.34 11.18 4.37
CA GLY A 446 7.99 11.65 4.66
C GLY A 446 7.04 10.50 4.97
N GLU A 447 5.82 10.83 5.39
CA GLU A 447 4.77 9.84 5.61
C GLU A 447 4.56 8.98 4.36
N PRO A 448 4.38 7.65 4.46
CA PRO A 448 4.12 6.83 3.29
C PRO A 448 2.80 7.21 2.58
N VAL A 449 2.70 6.81 1.32
CA VAL A 449 1.49 6.94 0.50
C VAL A 449 0.81 5.58 0.47
N TYR A 450 -0.45 5.55 0.91
CA TYR A 450 -1.29 4.35 0.98
C TYR A 450 -2.42 4.42 -0.06
N LEU A 451 -3.01 3.26 -0.32
CA LEU A 451 -4.14 3.11 -1.22
C LEU A 451 -5.42 3.28 -0.42
N ASN A 452 -6.28 4.19 -0.85
CA ASN A 452 -7.59 4.39 -0.24
C ASN A 452 -8.78 4.01 -1.16
N LYS A 453 -8.60 3.37 -2.33
CA LYS A 453 -9.65 2.52 -3.00
C LYS A 453 -9.16 1.72 -4.24
N ASN A 454 -9.88 0.63 -4.53
CA ASN A 454 -9.69 -0.38 -5.59
C ASN A 454 -10.16 0.13 -7.00
N PRO A 455 -9.43 -0.10 -8.12
CA PRO A 455 -9.63 0.58 -9.42
C PRO A 455 -10.68 0.00 -10.41
N GLU A 456 -11.59 -0.90 -10.02
CA GLU A 456 -12.44 -1.63 -11.00
C GLU A 456 -13.95 -1.35 -10.99
N ALA A 457 -14.45 -0.34 -10.28
CA ALA A 457 -15.88 0.00 -10.30
C ALA A 457 -16.28 0.85 -11.53
N SER A 458 -16.11 0.30 -12.73
CA SER A 458 -16.71 0.81 -13.97
C SER A 458 -17.35 -0.30 -14.78
N ALA A 459 -18.29 -1.04 -14.19
CA ALA A 459 -19.27 -1.84 -14.90
C ALA A 459 -20.54 -2.01 -14.07
N THR A 460 -21.68 -1.63 -14.65
CA THR A 460 -23.02 -1.68 -14.03
C THR A 460 -23.44 -3.11 -13.69
N PRO A 461 -23.81 -3.46 -12.43
CA PRO A 461 -24.23 -4.84 -12.11
C PRO A 461 -25.76 -5.04 -12.13
N PRO A 462 -26.25 -6.23 -12.56
CA PRO A 462 -27.67 -6.60 -12.58
C PRO A 462 -28.19 -7.14 -11.24
N ALA A 463 -29.51 -7.12 -11.04
CA ALA A 463 -30.20 -7.50 -9.80
C ALA A 463 -30.37 -9.03 -9.62
N ALA A 464 -30.36 -9.50 -8.36
CA ALA A 464 -30.52 -10.91 -7.99
C ALA A 464 -31.33 -11.10 -6.67
N PRO A 465 -31.95 -12.28 -6.43
CA PRO A 465 -33.26 -12.42 -5.76
C PRO A 465 -33.24 -12.89 -4.29
N GLN A 466 -34.40 -12.73 -3.62
CA GLN A 466 -34.70 -12.98 -2.20
C GLN A 466 -35.35 -14.36 -1.94
N SER A 467 -35.05 -15.00 -0.80
CA SER A 467 -35.96 -15.95 -0.14
C SER A 467 -35.66 -16.16 1.37
N GLN A 468 -36.72 -16.46 2.14
CA GLN A 468 -36.82 -16.57 3.60
C GLN A 468 -36.91 -18.04 4.09
N LEU A 469 -36.73 -18.25 5.42
CA LEU A 469 -37.31 -19.26 6.36
C LEU A 469 -36.23 -19.99 7.25
N PRO A 470 -36.57 -20.66 8.38
CA PRO A 470 -36.41 -20.16 9.76
C PRO A 470 -35.62 -21.10 10.75
N VAL A 471 -35.38 -20.58 11.98
CA VAL A 471 -34.66 -21.06 13.20
C VAL A 471 -35.50 -22.14 13.98
N PRO A 472 -35.06 -23.00 14.97
CA PRO A 472 -34.04 -22.85 16.05
C PRO A 472 -33.23 -24.14 16.44
N ASP A 473 -32.34 -24.27 17.45
CA ASP A 473 -32.34 -23.79 18.85
C ASP A 473 -30.99 -24.08 19.60
N ILE A 474 -30.87 -23.48 20.80
CA ILE A 474 -30.14 -23.81 22.05
C ILE A 474 -28.66 -23.41 22.36
N ALA A 475 -28.56 -22.62 23.44
CA ALA A 475 -27.69 -22.67 24.65
C ALA A 475 -26.18 -22.27 24.68
N LYS A 476 -25.95 -21.30 25.59
CA LYS A 476 -24.74 -20.75 26.27
C LYS A 476 -24.00 -21.75 27.21
N PRO A 477 -22.93 -21.37 27.93
CA PRO A 477 -21.82 -20.38 27.71
C PRO A 477 -20.43 -20.93 28.19
N ALA A 478 -19.35 -20.15 28.08
CA ALA A 478 -18.49 -19.72 29.23
C ALA A 478 -17.15 -19.09 28.78
N ALA A 479 -16.68 -18.15 29.60
CA ALA A 479 -15.66 -17.13 29.33
C ALA A 479 -14.23 -17.52 29.75
N ALA A 480 -13.23 -16.80 29.21
CA ALA A 480 -11.91 -16.66 29.82
C ALA A 480 -11.26 -15.30 29.46
N THR A 481 -10.49 -14.80 30.43
CA THR A 481 -9.96 -13.45 30.68
C THR A 481 -8.59 -13.12 30.06
N GLU A 482 -8.33 -11.82 29.88
CA GLU A 482 -7.14 -11.20 29.23
C GLU A 482 -5.90 -10.98 30.12
N THR A 483 -4.75 -10.70 29.48
CA THR A 483 -3.53 -10.03 30.03
C THR A 483 -2.80 -9.22 28.91
N PRO A 484 -1.93 -8.22 29.23
CA PRO A 484 -1.85 -6.92 28.53
C PRO A 484 -0.64 -6.71 27.59
N ALA A 485 -0.68 -5.60 26.83
CA ALA A 485 0.19 -5.19 25.73
C ALA A 485 1.65 -4.84 26.08
N GLY A 486 2.60 -5.20 25.20
CA GLY A 486 3.99 -4.72 25.24
C GLY A 486 5.00 -5.32 24.23
N SER A 487 4.65 -6.33 23.43
CA SER A 487 5.58 -6.94 22.45
C SER A 487 5.08 -6.87 21.00
N ASN A 488 6.01 -6.74 20.04
CA ASN A 488 5.82 -7.08 18.61
C ASN A 488 5.62 -8.59 18.39
N LEU A 489 5.63 -9.35 19.50
CA LEU A 489 5.32 -10.75 19.56
C LEU A 489 3.88 -10.93 20.00
N LEU A 490 3.17 -11.82 19.33
CA LEU A 490 1.93 -12.38 19.83
C LEU A 490 2.23 -13.78 20.37
N TYR A 491 2.24 -13.91 21.69
CA TYR A 491 2.37 -15.22 22.32
C TYR A 491 1.09 -16.01 22.12
N TYR A 492 1.20 -17.12 21.38
CA TYR A 492 0.07 -17.92 20.94
C TYR A 492 0.13 -19.32 21.55
N THR A 493 -1.02 -19.83 22.00
CA THR A 493 -1.16 -21.23 22.42
C THR A 493 -1.96 -21.97 21.37
N ALA A 494 -1.31 -22.92 20.68
CA ALA A 494 -1.95 -23.71 19.65
C ALA A 494 -3.06 -24.62 20.23
N PRO A 495 -4.14 -24.88 19.47
CA PRO A 495 -5.19 -25.79 19.91
C PRO A 495 -4.64 -27.21 20.07
N ALA A 496 -5.26 -27.99 20.96
CA ALA A 496 -4.88 -29.39 21.19
C ALA A 496 -5.17 -30.30 19.97
N SER A 497 -6.10 -29.90 19.10
CA SER A 497 -6.45 -30.61 17.88
C SER A 497 -6.88 -29.65 16.76
N GLY A 498 -6.63 -30.05 15.52
CA GLY A 498 -6.95 -29.26 14.32
C GLY A 498 -5.90 -28.20 13.96
N PRO A 499 -6.11 -27.50 12.83
CA PRO A 499 -5.22 -26.42 12.39
C PRO A 499 -5.18 -25.28 13.42
N ALA A 500 -3.99 -24.74 13.70
CA ALA A 500 -3.89 -23.50 14.44
C ALA A 500 -4.49 -22.35 13.61
N VAL A 501 -5.07 -21.39 14.32
CA VAL A 501 -5.69 -20.20 13.76
C VAL A 501 -4.87 -19.01 14.25
N PHE A 502 -4.09 -18.43 13.35
CA PHE A 502 -3.26 -17.26 13.65
C PHE A 502 -4.04 -15.99 13.32
N PRO A 503 -4.11 -15.03 14.25
CA PRO A 503 -4.71 -13.74 13.93
C PRO A 503 -3.68 -12.88 13.18
N GLU A 504 -4.11 -12.30 12.06
CA GLU A 504 -3.36 -11.25 11.35
C GLU A 504 -3.33 -10.00 12.23
N THR A 505 -2.27 -9.86 13.02
CA THR A 505 -2.09 -8.76 13.99
C THR A 505 -0.92 -7.86 13.62
N GLY A 506 -0.18 -8.19 12.55
CA GLY A 506 1.10 -7.57 12.22
C GLY A 506 2.21 -7.86 13.23
N LYS A 507 1.95 -8.74 14.20
CA LYS A 507 2.90 -9.18 15.23
C LYS A 507 3.38 -10.60 14.93
N MET A 508 4.65 -10.85 15.15
CA MET A 508 5.23 -12.18 14.95
C MET A 508 4.63 -13.15 15.96
N ILE A 509 4.12 -14.30 15.47
CA ILE A 509 3.67 -15.39 16.32
C ILE A 509 4.89 -15.96 17.04
N ALA A 510 4.84 -15.96 18.36
CA ALA A 510 5.89 -16.47 19.22
C ALA A 510 5.39 -17.56 20.18
N THR A 511 6.28 -18.49 20.53
CA THR A 511 6.05 -19.48 21.58
C THR A 511 6.04 -18.78 22.93
N ALA A 512 4.98 -18.98 23.71
CA ALA A 512 4.93 -18.48 25.08
C ALA A 512 6.14 -19.02 25.88
N PRO A 513 6.82 -18.21 26.71
CA PRO A 513 7.97 -18.67 27.49
C PRO A 513 7.68 -19.91 28.34
N SER A 514 6.45 -20.04 28.86
CA SER A 514 6.00 -21.20 29.64
C SER A 514 5.83 -22.49 28.81
N ALA A 515 5.75 -22.39 27.49
CA ALA A 515 5.60 -23.49 26.55
C ALA A 515 6.89 -23.77 25.75
N ALA A 516 7.98 -23.08 26.08
CA ALA A 516 9.24 -23.21 25.36
C ALA A 516 9.87 -24.60 25.57
N THR A 517 10.31 -25.23 24.48
CA THR A 517 10.96 -26.54 24.49
C THR A 517 12.30 -26.50 23.75
N SER A 518 13.19 -27.42 24.10
CA SER A 518 14.49 -27.57 23.44
C SER A 518 14.89 -29.04 23.37
N GLU A 519 15.61 -29.42 22.32
CA GLU A 519 16.21 -30.74 22.13
C GLU A 519 17.70 -30.58 21.84
N GLY A 520 18.52 -31.50 22.37
CA GLY A 520 19.96 -31.49 22.14
C GLY A 520 20.71 -30.28 22.73
N PRO A 521 21.95 -30.01 22.26
CA PRO A 521 22.72 -28.85 22.68
C PRO A 521 21.99 -27.53 22.36
N GLY A 522 21.91 -26.63 23.34
CA GLY A 522 21.26 -25.32 23.17
C GLY A 522 22.09 -24.35 22.33
N PHE A 523 21.41 -23.48 21.58
CA PHE A 523 22.00 -22.36 20.84
C PHE A 523 21.26 -21.07 21.20
N GLN A 524 22.00 -20.05 21.63
CA GLN A 524 21.42 -18.76 22.04
C GLN A 524 21.13 -17.90 20.81
N THR A 525 19.86 -17.62 20.55
CA THR A 525 19.40 -16.84 19.40
C THR A 525 18.03 -16.23 19.65
N PRO A 526 17.74 -15.03 19.10
CA PRO A 526 16.39 -14.45 19.10
C PRO A 526 15.40 -15.18 18.17
N ILE A 527 15.86 -16.09 17.31
CA ILE A 527 14.98 -16.91 16.46
C ILE A 527 14.07 -17.76 17.34
N ASP A 528 12.76 -17.68 17.15
CA ASP A 528 11.81 -18.30 18.08
C ASP A 528 11.69 -19.82 17.94
N ALA A 529 11.85 -20.39 16.74
CA ALA A 529 12.01 -21.83 16.57
C ALA A 529 13.13 -22.16 15.58
N PHE A 530 13.93 -23.17 15.91
CA PHE A 530 14.93 -23.69 14.98
C PHE A 530 15.09 -25.19 15.13
N LEU A 531 15.54 -25.85 14.07
CA LEU A 531 15.86 -27.26 14.02
C LEU A 531 17.17 -27.48 13.26
N VAL A 532 18.05 -28.29 13.82
CA VAL A 532 19.26 -28.81 13.20
C VAL A 532 19.15 -30.32 13.14
N ALA A 533 19.26 -30.91 11.95
CA ALA A 533 19.29 -32.36 11.77
C ALA A 533 20.49 -32.78 10.92
N SER A 534 21.07 -33.96 11.18
CA SER A 534 21.95 -34.61 10.21
C SER A 534 21.14 -35.17 9.05
N TYR A 535 21.70 -35.17 7.85
CA TYR A 535 21.13 -35.83 6.69
C TYR A 535 22.13 -36.82 6.09
N GLN A 536 21.72 -38.07 5.93
CA GLN A 536 22.55 -39.12 5.33
C GLN A 536 21.66 -40.10 4.57
N ASN A 537 21.90 -40.24 3.26
CA ASN A 537 21.20 -41.20 2.39
C ASN A 537 19.66 -41.15 2.50
N GLY A 538 19.09 -39.95 2.57
CA GLY A 538 17.63 -39.75 2.70
C GLY A 538 17.08 -39.88 4.12
N ALA A 539 17.88 -40.32 5.08
CA ALA A 539 17.51 -40.37 6.49
C ALA A 539 17.93 -39.09 7.24
N THR A 540 17.12 -38.70 8.22
CA THR A 540 17.42 -37.57 9.11
C THR A 540 17.44 -37.99 10.57
N ALA A 541 18.28 -37.32 11.35
CA ALA A 541 18.26 -37.40 12.81
C ALA A 541 18.37 -35.98 13.37
N ILE A 542 17.43 -35.60 14.25
CA ILE A 542 17.42 -34.27 14.87
C ILE A 542 18.54 -34.23 15.91
N LEU A 543 19.43 -33.25 15.77
CA LEU A 543 20.62 -33.08 16.61
C LEU A 543 20.42 -31.99 17.66
N ALA A 544 19.71 -30.92 17.29
CA ALA A 544 19.36 -29.83 18.18
C ALA A 544 18.08 -29.12 17.70
N GLY A 545 17.37 -28.48 18.62
CA GLY A 545 16.22 -27.66 18.26
C GLY A 545 15.65 -26.84 19.40
N LYS A 546 14.89 -25.81 19.04
CA LYS A 546 14.06 -24.98 19.93
C LYS A 546 12.65 -24.88 19.36
N ASN A 547 11.63 -25.12 20.19
CA ASN A 547 10.21 -24.97 19.85
C ASN A 547 9.79 -25.71 18.57
N ILE A 548 10.37 -26.88 18.30
CA ILE A 548 10.27 -27.54 17.00
C ILE A 548 8.90 -28.15 16.68
N ASP A 549 8.04 -28.30 17.68
CA ASP A 549 6.69 -28.85 17.57
C ASP A 549 5.58 -27.80 17.64
N VAL A 550 5.95 -26.52 17.67
CA VAL A 550 5.02 -25.39 17.75
C VAL A 550 4.60 -24.98 16.34
N PRO A 551 3.28 -25.02 16.01
CA PRO A 551 2.79 -24.58 14.71
C PRO A 551 3.05 -23.10 14.45
N ARG A 552 3.41 -22.77 13.21
CA ARG A 552 3.62 -21.39 12.73
C ARG A 552 3.15 -21.24 11.29
N PRO A 553 2.79 -20.00 10.88
CA PRO A 553 2.62 -19.72 9.46
C PRO A 553 3.92 -20.00 8.70
N LEU A 554 3.81 -20.68 7.56
CA LEU A 554 4.93 -21.11 6.73
C LEU A 554 5.47 -19.98 5.85
N ALA A 555 4.64 -19.00 5.52
CA ALA A 555 4.95 -18.07 4.43
C ALA A 555 5.38 -18.85 3.16
N SER A 556 6.33 -18.33 2.40
CA SER A 556 6.83 -18.96 1.16
C SER A 556 7.47 -20.35 1.31
N PHE A 557 7.61 -20.91 2.51
CA PHE A 557 7.99 -22.32 2.68
C PHE A 557 6.96 -23.28 2.04
N THR A 558 5.70 -22.86 1.93
CA THR A 558 4.63 -23.56 1.23
C THR A 558 5.01 -23.96 -0.20
N LYS A 559 5.78 -23.12 -0.89
CA LYS A 559 6.18 -23.34 -2.29
C LYS A 559 7.01 -24.62 -2.49
N VAL A 560 7.65 -25.12 -1.44
CA VAL A 560 8.37 -26.40 -1.47
C VAL A 560 7.41 -27.58 -1.59
N MET A 561 6.30 -27.56 -0.85
CA MET A 561 5.23 -28.56 -1.02
C MET A 561 4.56 -28.40 -2.38
N THR A 562 4.34 -27.16 -2.85
CA THR A 562 3.80 -26.91 -4.18
C THR A 562 4.69 -27.53 -5.25
N ALA A 563 6.00 -27.32 -5.20
CA ALA A 563 6.94 -27.94 -6.12
C ALA A 563 6.90 -29.47 -6.03
N GLU A 564 6.91 -30.05 -4.83
CA GLU A 564 6.81 -31.51 -4.66
C GLU A 564 5.56 -32.05 -5.35
N ARG A 565 4.41 -31.41 -5.13
CA ARG A 565 3.13 -31.85 -5.67
C ARG A 565 3.07 -31.69 -7.19
N LEU A 566 3.63 -30.61 -7.75
CA LEU A 566 3.76 -30.43 -9.21
C LEU A 566 4.55 -31.57 -9.87
N PHE A 567 5.68 -31.95 -9.27
CA PHE A 567 6.49 -33.06 -9.78
C PHE A 567 5.79 -34.42 -9.61
N ALA A 568 5.10 -34.63 -8.49
CA ALA A 568 4.30 -35.84 -8.27
C ALA A 568 3.11 -35.96 -9.24
N GLU A 569 2.68 -34.85 -9.86
CA GLU A 569 1.63 -34.79 -10.89
C GLU A 569 2.17 -34.81 -12.33
N GLY A 570 3.49 -34.89 -12.51
CA GLY A 570 4.11 -34.99 -13.82
C GLY A 570 4.11 -33.68 -14.60
N ILE A 571 4.28 -32.53 -13.94
CA ILE A 571 4.42 -31.21 -14.59
C ILE A 571 5.39 -31.29 -15.79
N ASN A 572 4.91 -30.87 -16.97
CA ASN A 572 5.75 -30.83 -18.16
C ASN A 572 6.58 -29.54 -18.17
N LEU A 573 7.88 -29.66 -17.96
CA LEU A 573 8.80 -28.52 -17.90
C LEU A 573 8.98 -27.80 -19.24
N HIS A 574 8.63 -28.45 -20.36
CA HIS A 574 8.79 -27.90 -21.70
C HIS A 574 7.57 -27.12 -22.19
N GLU A 575 6.41 -27.30 -21.58
CA GLU A 575 5.21 -26.54 -21.88
C GLU A 575 5.26 -25.13 -21.30
N ALA A 576 4.41 -24.26 -21.84
CA ALA A 576 4.25 -22.90 -21.38
C ALA A 576 2.87 -22.72 -20.72
N SER A 577 2.85 -22.01 -19.60
CA SER A 577 1.61 -21.62 -18.93
C SER A 577 1.27 -20.18 -19.27
N THR A 578 0.01 -19.94 -19.61
CA THR A 578 -0.52 -18.60 -19.91
C THR A 578 -0.89 -17.86 -18.62
N PHE A 579 -0.48 -16.61 -18.50
CA PHE A 579 -0.92 -15.76 -17.38
C PHE A 579 -2.35 -15.28 -17.59
N VAL A 580 -3.20 -15.54 -16.59
CA VAL A 580 -4.62 -15.16 -16.54
C VAL A 580 -4.81 -14.43 -15.21
N PRO A 581 -4.89 -13.09 -15.21
CA PRO A 581 -4.86 -12.28 -13.99
C PRO A 581 -5.91 -12.71 -12.96
N GLU A 582 -7.13 -13.01 -13.39
CA GLU A 582 -8.25 -13.34 -12.50
C GLU A 582 -8.05 -14.67 -11.75
N LYS A 583 -7.11 -15.51 -12.20
CA LYS A 583 -6.81 -16.82 -11.63
C LYS A 583 -5.44 -16.89 -10.97
N HIS A 584 -4.48 -16.13 -11.48
CA HIS A 584 -3.07 -16.30 -11.12
C HIS A 584 -2.53 -15.16 -10.24
N THR A 585 -3.22 -14.01 -10.20
CA THR A 585 -2.77 -12.86 -9.40
C THR A 585 -2.80 -13.21 -7.92
N ALA A 586 -1.64 -13.06 -7.29
CA ALA A 586 -1.52 -13.13 -5.84
C ALA A 586 -1.83 -11.75 -5.24
N PRO A 587 -2.55 -11.66 -4.11
CA PRO A 587 -2.53 -10.45 -3.30
C PRO A 587 -1.07 -10.21 -2.83
N TYR A 588 -0.62 -8.96 -2.95
CA TYR A 588 0.69 -8.35 -2.65
C TYR A 588 1.89 -9.20 -2.12
N GLN A 589 3.11 -8.80 -2.55
CA GLN A 589 4.49 -9.31 -2.32
C GLN A 589 5.04 -10.25 -3.41
N HIS A 590 6.29 -10.00 -3.82
CA HIS A 590 7.03 -10.75 -4.85
C HIS A 590 6.27 -10.83 -6.20
N LEU A 591 5.97 -9.64 -6.74
CA LEU A 591 5.21 -9.48 -7.98
C LEU A 591 6.02 -9.97 -9.17
N PHE A 592 5.34 -10.79 -9.98
CA PHE A 592 5.87 -11.34 -11.20
C PHE A 592 5.57 -10.37 -12.34
N ARG A 593 6.60 -9.92 -13.05
CA ARG A 593 6.46 -8.94 -14.13
C ARG A 593 5.89 -9.61 -15.39
N ILE A 594 4.59 -9.81 -15.43
CA ILE A 594 3.91 -10.51 -16.53
C ILE A 594 2.58 -9.83 -16.88
N THR A 595 2.25 -9.80 -18.16
CA THR A 595 1.02 -9.21 -18.72
C THR A 595 0.02 -10.29 -19.11
N ALA A 596 -1.27 -9.98 -19.00
CA ALA A 596 -2.35 -10.92 -19.31
C ALA A 596 -2.18 -11.52 -20.71
N GLY A 597 -2.22 -12.85 -20.80
CA GLY A 597 -2.06 -13.59 -22.06
C GLY A 597 -0.61 -13.97 -22.40
N GLU A 598 0.40 -13.43 -21.71
CA GLU A 598 1.79 -13.86 -21.89
C GLU A 598 2.00 -15.30 -21.44
N GLN A 599 2.97 -15.95 -22.05
CA GLN A 599 3.27 -17.35 -21.80
C GLN A 599 4.70 -17.50 -21.29
N VAL A 600 4.87 -18.24 -20.20
CA VAL A 600 6.17 -18.55 -19.64
C VAL A 600 6.31 -20.06 -19.51
N LYS A 601 7.49 -20.57 -19.87
CA LYS A 601 7.80 -21.98 -19.78
C LYS A 601 7.73 -22.45 -18.32
N ASN A 602 7.19 -23.65 -18.09
CA ASN A 602 7.01 -24.19 -16.74
C ASN A 602 8.33 -24.36 -15.99
N SER A 603 9.45 -24.65 -16.68
CA SER A 603 10.78 -24.63 -16.08
C SER A 603 11.15 -23.27 -15.47
N ASP A 604 10.76 -22.20 -16.15
CA ASP A 604 11.20 -20.85 -15.84
C ASP A 604 10.33 -20.30 -14.70
N LEU A 605 9.03 -20.61 -14.73
CA LEU A 605 8.12 -20.41 -13.61
C LEU A 605 8.59 -21.13 -12.33
N LEU A 606 9.15 -22.34 -12.44
CA LEU A 606 9.70 -23.06 -11.28
C LEU A 606 10.96 -22.39 -10.71
N TYR A 607 11.80 -21.80 -11.56
CA TYR A 607 12.91 -20.97 -11.09
C TYR A 607 12.38 -19.73 -10.37
N SER A 608 11.46 -18.96 -10.95
CA SER A 608 10.86 -17.79 -10.29
C SER A 608 10.16 -18.15 -8.96
N LEU A 609 9.49 -19.32 -8.90
CA LEU A 609 8.85 -19.85 -7.70
C LEU A 609 9.85 -20.15 -6.57
N LEU A 610 10.97 -20.81 -6.89
CA LEU A 610 11.88 -21.38 -5.87
C LEU A 610 13.12 -20.51 -5.60
N VAL A 611 13.58 -19.75 -6.60
CA VAL A 611 14.74 -18.84 -6.52
C VAL A 611 14.31 -17.47 -5.98
N SER A 612 13.45 -16.74 -6.69
CA SER A 612 12.98 -15.41 -6.29
C SER A 612 11.75 -15.42 -5.37
N SER A 613 11.16 -16.60 -5.16
CA SER A 613 10.01 -16.78 -4.27
C SER A 613 8.73 -16.06 -4.73
N LEU A 614 8.55 -15.89 -6.04
CA LEU A 614 7.38 -15.19 -6.59
C LEU A 614 6.08 -15.99 -6.39
N ASN A 615 4.99 -15.28 -6.12
CA ASN A 615 3.71 -15.91 -5.78
C ASN A 615 2.89 -16.32 -7.01
N THR A 616 2.85 -15.48 -8.04
CA THR A 616 2.08 -15.71 -9.28
C THR A 616 2.45 -17.03 -9.98
N PRO A 617 3.75 -17.40 -10.12
CA PRO A 617 4.13 -18.69 -10.71
C PRO A 617 3.52 -19.90 -10.00
N ALA A 618 3.26 -19.83 -8.69
CA ALA A 618 2.66 -20.94 -7.94
C ALA A 618 1.28 -21.31 -8.49
N ARG A 619 0.44 -20.29 -8.75
CA ARG A 619 -0.92 -20.48 -9.27
C ARG A 619 -0.94 -20.87 -10.74
N MET A 620 -0.04 -20.28 -11.55
CA MET A 620 0.13 -20.66 -12.96
C MET A 620 0.50 -22.15 -13.08
N LEU A 621 1.51 -22.58 -12.32
CA LEU A 621 1.97 -23.97 -12.32
C LEU A 621 0.91 -24.92 -11.76
N ALA A 622 0.20 -24.53 -10.70
CA ALA A 622 -0.89 -25.35 -10.14
C ALA A 622 -2.02 -25.54 -11.17
N GLN A 623 -2.37 -24.50 -11.94
CA GLN A 623 -3.35 -24.62 -13.02
C GLN A 623 -2.87 -25.50 -14.18
N ALA A 624 -1.56 -25.56 -14.43
CA ALA A 624 -1.01 -26.42 -15.48
C ALA A 624 -1.27 -27.92 -15.25
N VAL A 625 -1.52 -28.34 -14.00
CA VAL A 625 -1.77 -29.74 -13.63
C VAL A 625 -3.11 -29.97 -12.93
N SER A 626 -3.86 -28.91 -12.67
CA SER A 626 -5.11 -28.94 -11.88
C SER A 626 -6.17 -28.04 -12.49
N PRO A 627 -7.46 -28.41 -12.42
CA PRO A 627 -8.56 -27.55 -12.91
C PRO A 627 -8.62 -26.19 -12.18
N ASP A 628 -8.28 -26.17 -10.89
CA ASP A 628 -8.22 -24.97 -10.06
C ASP A 628 -7.24 -25.12 -8.88
N GLU A 629 -6.93 -24.00 -8.22
CA GLU A 629 -6.02 -23.93 -7.07
C GLU A 629 -6.55 -24.72 -5.87
N SER A 630 -7.86 -24.70 -5.60
CA SER A 630 -8.47 -25.38 -4.46
C SER A 630 -8.29 -26.91 -4.54
N ALA A 631 -8.50 -27.48 -5.72
CA ALA A 631 -8.27 -28.88 -5.99
C ALA A 631 -6.79 -29.27 -5.80
N PHE A 632 -5.86 -28.39 -6.16
CA PHE A 632 -4.43 -28.60 -5.95
C PHE A 632 -4.07 -28.54 -4.45
N VAL A 633 -4.55 -27.54 -3.73
CA VAL A 633 -4.36 -27.38 -2.28
C VAL A 633 -4.95 -28.56 -1.50
N LYS A 634 -6.08 -29.11 -1.93
CA LYS A 634 -6.64 -30.34 -1.36
C LYS A 634 -5.63 -31.50 -1.44
N ARG A 635 -4.95 -31.65 -2.57
CA ARG A 635 -3.92 -32.70 -2.77
C ARG A 635 -2.64 -32.43 -2.00
N MET A 636 -2.24 -31.17 -1.81
CA MET A 636 -1.16 -30.80 -0.89
C MET A 636 -1.47 -31.28 0.54
N ASN A 637 -2.71 -31.06 1.02
CA ASN A 637 -3.16 -31.51 2.33
C ASN A 637 -3.35 -33.03 2.43
N GLU A 638 -3.75 -33.70 1.35
CA GLU A 638 -3.76 -35.18 1.29
C GLU A 638 -2.34 -35.75 1.39
N THR A 639 -1.38 -35.13 0.71
CA THR A 639 0.04 -35.49 0.76
C THR A 639 0.59 -35.31 2.17
N ALA A 640 0.35 -34.16 2.81
CA ALA A 640 0.76 -33.91 4.19
C ALA A 640 0.20 -34.96 5.17
N ARG A 641 -1.11 -35.27 5.06
CA ARG A 641 -1.74 -36.33 5.87
C ARG A 641 -1.17 -37.72 5.59
N GLY A 642 -0.91 -38.05 4.32
CA GLY A 642 -0.30 -39.31 3.92
C GLY A 642 1.12 -39.49 4.46
N TRP A 643 1.83 -38.41 4.74
CA TRP A 643 3.14 -38.42 5.40
C TRP A 643 3.05 -38.33 6.94
N GLY A 644 1.84 -38.34 7.51
CA GLY A 644 1.62 -38.25 8.96
C GLY A 644 1.84 -36.86 9.55
N LEU A 645 1.82 -35.80 8.73
CA LEU A 645 2.04 -34.42 9.16
C LEU A 645 0.75 -33.80 9.72
N SER A 646 0.41 -34.21 10.95
CA SER A 646 -0.83 -33.86 11.63
C SER A 646 -1.00 -32.36 11.95
N LYS A 647 0.09 -31.58 11.97
CA LYS A 647 0.11 -30.15 12.27
C LYS A 647 0.43 -29.29 11.05
N THR A 648 0.45 -29.89 9.85
CA THR A 648 0.76 -29.22 8.59
C THR A 648 -0.49 -29.06 7.76
N TYR A 649 -0.82 -27.82 7.41
CA TYR A 649 -2.00 -27.47 6.65
C TYR A 649 -1.66 -26.41 5.60
N PHE A 650 -2.28 -26.50 4.43
CA PHE A 650 -2.12 -25.55 3.34
C PHE A 650 -3.48 -24.95 2.96
N THR A 651 -3.50 -23.64 2.73
CA THR A 651 -4.69 -22.89 2.31
C THR A 651 -4.52 -22.25 0.93
N ASP A 652 -3.27 -22.07 0.46
CA ASP A 652 -2.96 -21.64 -0.90
C ASP A 652 -1.62 -22.24 -1.39
N THR A 653 -1.27 -22.02 -2.66
CA THR A 653 -0.07 -22.61 -3.29
C THR A 653 1.23 -21.83 -3.06
N SER A 654 1.13 -20.59 -2.57
CA SER A 654 2.23 -19.64 -2.43
C SER A 654 2.67 -19.44 -0.99
N GLY A 655 1.79 -19.73 -0.03
CA GLY A 655 2.01 -19.46 1.39
C GLY A 655 1.72 -18.01 1.78
N TYR A 656 0.81 -17.34 1.07
CA TYR A 656 0.40 -15.98 1.40
C TYR A 656 -0.54 -15.95 2.61
N ASP A 657 -1.48 -16.89 2.66
CA ASP A 657 -2.47 -17.03 3.71
C ASP A 657 -1.84 -17.63 4.98
N LEU A 658 -2.15 -17.05 6.15
CA LEU A 658 -1.61 -17.51 7.44
C LEU A 658 -2.02 -18.94 7.83
N GLY A 659 -3.08 -19.46 7.22
CA GLY A 659 -3.52 -20.84 7.38
C GLY A 659 -2.54 -21.87 6.79
N ASN A 660 -1.62 -21.44 5.92
CA ASN A 660 -0.48 -22.27 5.54
C ASN A 660 0.48 -22.38 6.73
N GLN A 661 0.54 -23.55 7.33
CA GLN A 661 1.23 -23.74 8.61
C GLN A 661 1.88 -25.09 8.72
N SER A 662 2.91 -25.17 9.57
CA SER A 662 3.58 -26.40 9.96
C SER A 662 4.38 -26.15 11.25
N THR A 663 5.07 -27.18 11.72
CA THR A 663 6.10 -27.09 12.75
C THR A 663 7.48 -27.25 12.11
N ALA A 664 8.56 -26.87 12.80
CA ALA A 664 9.90 -27.12 12.27
C ALA A 664 10.16 -28.63 12.05
N ARG A 665 9.62 -29.48 12.94
CA ARG A 665 9.73 -30.95 12.83
C ARG A 665 8.97 -31.52 11.64
N GLU A 666 7.74 -31.09 11.40
CA GLU A 666 6.96 -31.60 10.27
C GLU A 666 7.45 -31.00 8.94
N TYR A 667 7.87 -29.73 8.94
CA TYR A 667 8.46 -29.10 7.76
C TYR A 667 9.79 -29.75 7.34
N LEU A 668 10.56 -30.31 8.28
CA LEU A 668 11.74 -31.13 7.96
C LEU A 668 11.39 -32.25 6.97
N THR A 669 10.27 -32.94 7.17
CA THR A 669 9.81 -34.00 6.26
C THR A 669 9.50 -33.43 4.87
N VAL A 670 8.78 -32.31 4.79
CA VAL A 670 8.45 -31.65 3.51
C VAL A 670 9.72 -31.25 2.76
N PHE A 671 10.65 -30.61 3.46
CA PHE A 671 11.89 -30.11 2.87
C PHE A 671 12.80 -31.24 2.40
N VAL A 672 12.91 -32.34 3.18
CA VAL A 672 13.70 -33.52 2.81
C VAL A 672 13.11 -34.27 1.62
N LYS A 673 11.79 -34.46 1.59
CA LYS A 673 11.09 -35.12 0.48
C LYS A 673 11.28 -34.36 -0.82
N ALA A 674 11.14 -33.04 -0.78
CA ALA A 674 11.41 -32.17 -1.90
C ALA A 674 12.89 -32.21 -2.33
N PHE A 675 13.83 -32.14 -1.38
CA PHE A 675 15.27 -32.21 -1.66
C PHE A 675 15.72 -33.54 -2.27
N ALA A 676 15.03 -34.66 -1.96
CA ALA A 676 15.33 -35.97 -2.52
C ALA A 676 15.02 -36.05 -4.04
N ASN A 677 14.18 -35.16 -4.57
CA ASN A 677 13.94 -35.06 -6.00
C ASN A 677 15.08 -34.24 -6.66
N PRO A 678 15.85 -34.82 -7.60
CA PRO A 678 16.98 -34.14 -8.23
C PRO A 678 16.62 -32.83 -8.94
N GLU A 679 15.44 -32.75 -9.54
CA GLU A 679 14.98 -31.53 -10.23
C GLU A 679 14.63 -30.43 -9.24
N ILE A 680 13.86 -30.74 -8.19
CA ILE A 680 13.51 -29.76 -7.15
C ILE A 680 14.78 -29.25 -6.45
N ARG A 681 15.71 -30.16 -6.14
CA ARG A 681 17.02 -29.80 -5.60
C ARG A 681 17.77 -28.84 -6.50
N ARG A 682 17.78 -29.06 -7.82
CA ARG A 682 18.42 -28.17 -8.81
C ARG A 682 17.84 -26.75 -8.73
N PHE A 683 16.53 -26.61 -8.68
CA PHE A 683 15.88 -25.30 -8.53
C PHE A 683 16.23 -24.63 -7.19
N LEU A 684 16.12 -25.35 -6.07
CA LEU A 684 16.44 -24.82 -4.73
C LEU A 684 17.92 -24.44 -4.53
N ALA A 685 18.82 -25.01 -5.32
CA ALA A 685 20.27 -24.74 -5.29
C ALA A 685 20.69 -23.55 -6.17
N THR A 686 19.82 -23.09 -7.06
CA THR A 686 20.18 -22.12 -8.09
C THR A 686 20.42 -20.74 -7.49
N LYS A 687 21.57 -20.13 -7.80
CA LYS A 687 21.98 -18.84 -7.24
C LYS A 687 21.32 -17.65 -7.93
N GLN A 688 21.26 -17.72 -9.25
CA GLN A 688 20.71 -16.70 -10.14
C GLN A 688 20.14 -17.40 -11.37
N TYR A 689 19.13 -16.81 -11.97
CA TYR A 689 18.51 -17.36 -13.17
C TYR A 689 17.99 -16.25 -14.08
N GLU A 690 18.07 -16.47 -15.39
CA GLU A 690 17.54 -15.57 -16.41
C GLU A 690 16.81 -16.37 -17.48
N TYR A 691 15.74 -15.78 -18.03
CA TYR A 691 14.97 -16.39 -19.11
C TYR A 691 14.21 -15.34 -19.92
N GLU A 692 13.63 -15.78 -21.03
CA GLU A 692 12.73 -14.99 -21.86
C GLU A 692 11.35 -15.64 -21.91
N GLU A 693 10.30 -14.82 -21.91
CA GLU A 693 8.93 -15.26 -22.13
C GLU A 693 8.78 -15.99 -23.48
N VAL A 694 7.90 -16.98 -23.53
CA VAL A 694 7.56 -17.68 -24.77
C VAL A 694 6.70 -16.79 -25.68
N THR A 695 5.78 -16.04 -25.07
CA THR A 695 4.96 -15.03 -25.75
C THR A 695 5.07 -13.73 -24.97
N ASP A 696 5.63 -12.71 -25.63
CA ASP A 696 5.79 -11.33 -25.13
C ASP A 696 4.72 -10.43 -25.75
N LEU A 697 3.96 -9.73 -24.91
CA LEU A 697 2.90 -8.81 -25.34
C LEU A 697 3.16 -7.36 -24.92
N ASP A 698 4.15 -7.12 -24.06
CA ASP A 698 4.47 -5.80 -23.50
C ASP A 698 5.81 -5.20 -23.99
N GLY A 699 6.55 -5.97 -24.79
CA GLY A 699 7.85 -5.59 -25.36
C GLY A 699 9.01 -5.77 -24.37
N LYS A 700 8.81 -6.53 -23.28
CA LYS A 700 9.80 -6.77 -22.23
C LYS A 700 9.89 -8.28 -21.95
N PRO A 701 10.45 -9.09 -22.87
CA PRO A 701 10.42 -10.55 -22.73
C PRO A 701 11.34 -11.08 -21.62
N ARG A 702 12.36 -10.31 -21.21
CA ARG A 702 13.49 -10.83 -20.40
C ARG A 702 13.29 -10.69 -18.90
N HIS A 703 13.53 -11.77 -18.17
CA HIS A 703 13.52 -11.84 -16.71
C HIS A 703 14.90 -12.21 -16.16
N SER A 704 15.23 -11.69 -14.98
CA SER A 704 16.47 -11.97 -14.27
C SER A 704 16.20 -11.90 -12.77
N ASP A 705 16.63 -12.94 -12.05
CA ASP A 705 16.22 -13.23 -10.69
C ASP A 705 17.39 -13.78 -9.86
N ASP A 706 17.56 -13.23 -8.64
CA ASP A 706 18.53 -13.71 -7.65
C ASP A 706 17.86 -14.60 -6.60
N ASN A 707 18.60 -15.56 -6.06
CA ASN A 707 18.09 -16.38 -4.96
C ASN A 707 17.76 -15.51 -3.74
N SER A 708 16.55 -15.67 -3.21
CA SER A 708 16.06 -14.94 -2.05
C SER A 708 16.89 -15.18 -0.78
N ASN A 709 17.67 -16.25 -0.73
CA ASN A 709 18.70 -16.51 0.26
C ASN A 709 20.07 -16.00 -0.20
N ARG A 710 20.50 -14.83 0.29
CA ARG A 710 21.80 -14.23 -0.07
C ARG A 710 23.02 -15.04 0.39
N LEU A 711 22.87 -15.96 1.36
CA LEU A 711 23.98 -16.80 1.81
C LEU A 711 24.51 -17.72 0.70
N VAL A 712 23.69 -18.07 -0.30
CA VAL A 712 24.15 -18.90 -1.43
C VAL A 712 25.17 -18.20 -2.31
N LEU A 713 25.23 -16.86 -2.24
CA LEU A 713 26.18 -16.04 -3.00
C LEU A 713 27.53 -15.91 -2.28
N GLN A 714 27.62 -16.30 -1.01
CA GLN A 714 28.87 -16.26 -0.25
C GLN A 714 29.73 -17.49 -0.56
N ASN A 715 31.04 -17.27 -0.79
CA ASN A 715 31.97 -18.34 -1.16
C ASN A 715 32.91 -18.77 -0.01
N ASN A 716 32.93 -18.03 1.10
CA ASN A 716 33.85 -18.21 2.23
C ASN A 716 33.23 -18.95 3.43
N LEU A 717 32.01 -19.48 3.31
CA LEU A 717 31.37 -20.27 4.35
C LEU A 717 32.08 -21.63 4.54
N PRO A 718 32.15 -22.17 5.77
CA PRO A 718 32.77 -23.48 6.04
C PRO A 718 31.96 -24.67 5.49
N TYR A 719 30.82 -24.38 4.87
CA TYR A 719 29.92 -25.32 4.22
C TYR A 719 29.49 -24.78 2.84
N THR A 720 28.96 -25.68 2.01
CA THR A 720 28.25 -25.35 0.76
C THR A 720 26.75 -25.46 1.03
N ILE A 721 25.95 -24.52 0.52
CA ILE A 721 24.48 -24.63 0.58
C ILE A 721 24.01 -25.41 -0.64
N LEU A 722 23.43 -26.59 -0.42
CA LEU A 722 22.97 -27.50 -1.48
C LEU A 722 21.52 -27.24 -1.91
N ALA A 723 20.72 -26.62 -1.06
CA ALA A 723 19.36 -26.20 -1.34
C ALA A 723 18.93 -25.18 -0.28
N SER A 724 18.10 -24.20 -0.66
CA SER A 724 17.51 -23.29 0.33
C SER A 724 16.15 -22.74 -0.05
N LYS A 725 15.37 -22.37 0.95
CA LYS A 725 14.13 -21.61 0.78
C LYS A 725 13.95 -20.60 1.91
N THR A 726 13.56 -19.37 1.54
CA THR A 726 13.16 -18.32 2.49
C THR A 726 11.64 -18.24 2.64
N GLY A 727 11.18 -17.68 3.75
CA GLY A 727 9.77 -17.33 3.99
C GLY A 727 9.66 -16.08 4.86
N TYR A 728 8.66 -15.24 4.58
CA TYR A 728 8.36 -14.09 5.43
C TYR A 728 6.89 -13.66 5.29
N LEU A 729 6.25 -13.50 6.44
CA LEU A 729 5.06 -12.72 6.74
C LEU A 729 5.38 -12.01 8.06
N TYR A 730 4.68 -10.92 8.39
CA TYR A 730 4.86 -10.27 9.69
C TYR A 730 4.62 -11.26 10.83
N GLU A 731 3.58 -12.09 10.70
CA GLU A 731 3.17 -13.10 11.66
C GLU A 731 4.09 -14.33 11.69
N SER A 732 4.73 -14.69 10.57
CA SER A 732 5.67 -15.82 10.56
C SER A 732 7.05 -15.45 11.11
N GLY A 733 7.38 -14.15 11.12
CA GLY A 733 8.77 -13.70 11.16
C GLY A 733 9.55 -14.20 9.95
N TYR A 734 10.85 -13.90 9.89
CA TYR A 734 11.68 -14.42 8.81
C TYR A 734 12.05 -15.89 9.04
N GLY A 735 11.91 -16.69 8.00
CA GLY A 735 12.26 -18.11 7.98
C GLY A 735 13.29 -18.43 6.90
N LEU A 736 14.18 -19.37 7.22
CA LEU A 736 15.19 -19.90 6.30
C LEU A 736 15.36 -21.41 6.53
N ALA A 737 15.19 -22.17 5.45
CA ALA A 737 15.48 -23.60 5.40
C ALA A 737 16.68 -23.81 4.47
N MET A 738 17.68 -24.58 4.91
CA MET A 738 18.87 -24.90 4.14
C MET A 738 19.28 -26.35 4.31
N VAL A 739 19.76 -26.97 3.24
CA VAL A 739 20.64 -28.14 3.33
C VAL A 739 22.05 -27.64 3.13
N ILE A 740 22.92 -27.86 4.12
CA ILE A 740 24.33 -27.48 4.06
C ILE A 740 25.21 -28.74 4.04
N GLU A 741 26.32 -28.67 3.32
CA GLU A 741 27.35 -29.71 3.30
C GLU A 741 28.66 -29.12 3.81
N ARG A 742 29.14 -29.65 4.94
CA ARG A 742 30.39 -29.20 5.53
C ARG A 742 31.57 -29.53 4.62
N ARG A 743 32.43 -28.53 4.35
CA ARG A 743 33.53 -28.68 3.39
C ARG A 743 34.65 -29.62 3.86
N THR A 744 34.81 -29.80 5.17
CA THR A 744 35.93 -30.58 5.73
C THR A 744 35.76 -32.09 5.59
N ASP A 745 34.52 -32.60 5.60
CA ASP A 745 34.24 -34.04 5.61
C ASP A 745 32.97 -34.45 4.84
N GLY A 746 32.31 -33.51 4.16
CA GLY A 746 31.11 -33.78 3.35
C GLY A 746 29.86 -34.10 4.16
N ARG A 747 29.86 -33.94 5.49
CA ARG A 747 28.66 -34.21 6.29
C ARG A 747 27.58 -33.17 6.01
N GLN A 748 26.36 -33.65 5.81
CA GLN A 748 25.22 -32.81 5.46
C GLN A 748 24.33 -32.56 6.68
N PHE A 749 23.88 -31.32 6.79
CA PHE A 749 22.99 -30.86 7.86
C PHE A 749 21.81 -30.10 7.27
N ILE A 750 20.66 -30.21 7.92
CA ILE A 750 19.47 -29.45 7.59
C ILE A 750 19.27 -28.43 8.69
N ILE A 751 19.20 -27.16 8.30
CA ILE A 751 19.00 -26.01 9.17
C ILE A 751 17.64 -25.41 8.82
N ILE A 752 16.72 -25.38 9.78
CA ILE A 752 15.41 -24.75 9.62
C ILE A 752 15.25 -23.72 10.72
N THR A 753 14.97 -22.47 10.35
CA THR A 753 14.66 -21.39 11.28
C THR A 753 13.28 -20.82 10.95
N LEU A 754 12.44 -20.63 11.96
CA LEU A 754 11.11 -20.03 11.86
C LEU A 754 10.97 -18.95 12.95
N GLY A 755 10.36 -17.81 12.62
CA GLY A 755 10.16 -16.75 13.61
C GLY A 755 11.44 -16.00 13.98
N ASN A 756 12.27 -15.61 13.00
CA ASN A 756 13.28 -14.59 13.23
C ASN A 756 12.60 -13.21 13.29
N PRO A 757 12.66 -12.49 14.44
CA PRO A 757 11.98 -11.21 14.60
C PRO A 757 12.68 -10.04 13.89
N ASP A 758 13.96 -10.17 13.53
CA ASP A 758 14.73 -9.12 12.87
C ASP A 758 14.84 -9.37 11.36
N TYR A 759 13.94 -8.76 10.60
CA TYR A 759 13.99 -8.82 9.14
C TYR A 759 15.20 -8.07 8.54
N ALA A 760 15.68 -7.00 9.19
CA ALA A 760 16.78 -6.19 8.66
C ALA A 760 18.09 -7.00 8.63
N SER A 761 18.35 -7.78 9.69
CA SER A 761 19.51 -8.66 9.82
C SER A 761 19.18 -10.14 9.59
N ARG A 762 18.15 -10.42 8.79
CA ARG A 762 17.50 -11.73 8.63
C ARG A 762 18.40 -12.94 8.36
N TYR A 763 19.57 -12.74 7.75
CA TYR A 763 20.52 -13.81 7.43
C TYR A 763 21.55 -14.08 8.55
N SER A 764 21.78 -13.12 9.46
CA SER A 764 22.83 -13.21 10.48
C SER A 764 22.62 -14.40 11.43
N GLU A 765 21.43 -14.52 12.02
CA GLU A 765 21.16 -15.57 13.00
C GLU A 765 21.11 -16.98 12.39
N PRO A 766 20.47 -17.20 11.21
CA PRO A 766 20.57 -18.49 10.53
C PRO A 766 22.00 -18.87 10.12
N GLU A 767 22.83 -17.91 9.69
CA GLU A 767 24.24 -18.14 9.37
C GLU A 767 25.03 -18.57 10.61
N LYS A 768 24.86 -17.89 11.74
CA LYS A 768 25.50 -18.28 13.02
C LYS A 768 25.07 -19.68 13.45
N LEU A 769 23.78 -20.01 13.33
CA LEU A 769 23.26 -21.34 13.68
C LEU A 769 23.87 -22.42 12.77
N ALA A 770 23.96 -22.16 11.46
CA ALA A 770 24.56 -23.08 10.49
C ALA A 770 26.07 -23.28 10.74
N ASN A 771 26.81 -22.20 11.04
CA ASN A 771 28.22 -22.27 11.44
C ASN A 771 28.40 -23.07 12.74
N TRP A 772 27.56 -22.83 13.74
CA TRP A 772 27.57 -23.57 14.99
C TRP A 772 27.29 -25.06 14.77
N ALA A 773 26.29 -25.41 13.98
CA ALA A 773 25.98 -26.79 13.65
C ALA A 773 27.15 -27.48 12.95
N ALA A 774 27.74 -26.82 11.95
CA ALA A 774 28.91 -27.32 11.22
C ALA A 774 30.18 -27.43 12.08
N ALA A 775 30.31 -26.67 13.16
CA ALA A 775 31.44 -26.76 14.09
C ALA A 775 31.22 -27.80 15.20
N THR A 776 29.97 -28.00 15.63
CA THR A 776 29.64 -28.78 16.83
C THR A 776 29.45 -30.27 16.54
N PHE A 777 28.82 -30.61 15.43
CA PHE A 777 28.39 -31.98 15.12
C PHE A 777 29.22 -32.62 14.04
#